data_AF-A0A2M7PHD5-F1
#
_entry.id   AF-A0A2M7PHD5-F1
#
_cell.length_a   1.000
_cell.length_b   1.000
_cell.length_c   1.000
_cell.angle_alpha   90.00
_cell.angle_beta   90.00
_cell.angle_gamma   90.00
#
_symmetry.space_group_name_H-M   'P 1'
#
loop_
_entity.id
_entity.type
_entity.pdbx_description
1 polymer ?
#
loop_
_entity_poly.entity_id
_entity_poly.type
_entity_poly.pdbx_seq_one_letter_code
_entity_poly.pdbx_strand_id
1 'polypeptide(L)'
;MSSRINRRFFGYIFFIVFLSAFLAVFSCKKKVDKGQVSYVAEKDIPAVVAVLPAIFTMAKSESGDLQIDPESENGRFVAELVRGVVHNQLSGKGYETRVIALVDKKLKSAKKPWQEMKPEEICKLLSAEGLIYTNILSASMVTAVAFNLYSIDAQVRMVNLRGNELGSWTESSSRRKIAIPTGVVGAAATVAEAIMDKVDEAEKKNMRTVAYDWGWKMAQLIPDNPKAQALPEVISVVTNVDKKLFAVGDEINVEITGEKGLTCSFDIGDFRKDIPVPSVEDITYRGSYVVKEGDKAANQSIFIHMAKPSGISRIWLETGGTIEIDGVLPSSPDKVSAKAGKQGITLKWSIAKAEDIKGFVVERGDTAVGGFSAIATTNEQTYLDPDIAQGKIVYYRIRSVDQAGNKSQTKKSIRATMPFFDEVTLGDVIQGTIIPGVYKINALATVPVGETVKVEPGVRFTMAAGAGLAVKGSLVVSGEAKERVLFTGEDWKGISGEPGAIIELSNVSMNGCTQCIDVKGSALTVRSISLSGSKGAGLFLGDDCIFEVEDAQIKGFDEGAVIEGGKGKVIKSTITGNKRGINLREGTLDLADNNIFGNSEKEIVTARSLVLDGNYLGASAAKDLKLEGKISVKSLLDAPAPQGRRIVLIDDKDVSPEELKAKFTKYKDDGIKAFQARKYGEAHESLSKAAALRDDKEVYLFLAYTQMSLGEDEALTATLEKGIKAYPYEAKLYQVYVRQLAAAGKTKEALALLDKALKLNPDDQGLKSLRESLRERPVPPPVKQEAAKTPEKAEPPVKEKEEAKKDVPKETAPDKEALFGEAKKQGIEAFTKRDFKKAEESLNQALSIKDDKDSYLYLAYTQMNLGEDEKLVATLKKAIKTFPKEVRLYQMYIRYLTNKGEKAEAIKVLEDAIKIAPEDPALRMQKEFLERGD
;
A
#
# COMPACT_ATOMS: atom_id res chain seq x y z
N MET A 1 -63.36 -0.07 -4.47
CA MET A 1 -64.82 -0.10 -4.25
C MET A 1 -65.10 -0.88 -2.96
N SER A 2 -66.01 -0.38 -2.11
CA SER A 2 -66.59 -1.00 -0.89
C SER A 2 -65.65 -1.60 0.18
N SER A 3 -65.98 -1.62 1.47
CA SER A 3 -66.81 -0.73 2.32
C SER A 3 -66.48 -1.05 3.78
N ARG A 4 -66.50 -0.08 4.70
CA ARG A 4 -66.30 -0.32 6.15
C ARG A 4 -67.48 -1.10 6.76
N ILE A 5 -67.23 -1.87 7.83
CA ILE A 5 -67.90 -1.76 9.16
C ILE A 5 -67.30 -2.73 10.20
N ASN A 6 -67.43 -2.36 11.48
CA ASN A 6 -66.79 -2.90 12.69
C ASN A 6 -66.86 -4.43 12.95
N ARG A 7 -65.80 -4.95 13.59
CA ARG A 7 -65.86 -6.01 14.60
C ARG A 7 -65.05 -5.63 15.86
N ARG A 8 -65.73 -5.07 16.87
CA ARG A 8 -65.25 -5.00 18.26
C ARG A 8 -66.28 -5.73 19.14
N PHE A 9 -66.13 -7.04 19.38
CA PHE A 9 -66.92 -7.73 20.42
C PHE A 9 -66.35 -9.10 20.90
N PHE A 10 -65.08 -9.42 20.69
CA PHE A 10 -64.55 -10.77 21.05
C PHE A 10 -63.16 -10.76 21.69
N GLY A 11 -62.94 -9.84 22.66
CA GLY A 11 -61.63 -9.65 23.31
C GLY A 11 -61.62 -9.55 24.84
N TYR A 12 -62.76 -9.68 25.52
CA TYR A 12 -62.87 -9.31 26.95
C TYR A 12 -63.04 -10.46 27.96
N ILE A 13 -63.15 -11.71 27.53
CA ILE A 13 -63.37 -12.87 28.44
C ILE A 13 -62.08 -13.66 28.74
N PHE A 14 -61.05 -13.58 27.89
CA PHE A 14 -59.80 -14.32 28.12
C PHE A 14 -58.79 -13.62 29.05
N PHE A 15 -59.05 -12.36 29.46
CA PHE A 15 -58.08 -11.54 30.21
C PHE A 15 -58.22 -11.64 31.74
N ILE A 16 -59.30 -12.26 32.25
CA ILE A 16 -59.62 -12.24 33.70
C ILE A 16 -59.19 -13.53 34.42
N VAL A 17 -58.98 -14.65 33.72
CA VAL A 17 -58.59 -15.94 34.33
C VAL A 17 -57.08 -16.03 34.60
N PHE A 18 -56.25 -15.26 33.89
CA PHE A 18 -54.78 -15.30 34.08
C PHE A 18 -54.26 -14.36 35.20
N LEU A 19 -55.10 -13.47 35.73
CA LEU A 19 -54.70 -12.48 36.74
C LEU A 19 -54.83 -12.99 38.20
N SER A 20 -55.53 -14.11 38.42
CA SER A 20 -55.79 -14.68 39.76
C SER A 20 -54.80 -15.78 40.17
N ALA A 21 -53.94 -16.28 39.27
CA ALA A 21 -52.94 -17.31 39.56
C ALA A 21 -51.57 -16.77 40.01
N PHE A 22 -51.32 -15.46 39.86
CA PHE A 22 -50.00 -14.85 40.12
C PHE A 22 -49.83 -14.28 41.54
N LEU A 23 -50.82 -14.47 42.42
CA LEU A 23 -50.87 -13.92 43.79
C LEU A 23 -50.60 -14.96 44.89
N ALA A 24 -50.20 -16.19 44.54
CA ALA A 24 -50.16 -17.34 45.46
C ALA A 24 -48.75 -17.86 45.82
N VAL A 25 -47.68 -17.08 45.58
CA VAL A 25 -46.32 -17.39 46.12
C VAL A 25 -45.70 -16.15 46.79
N PHE A 26 -46.50 -15.45 47.60
CA PHE A 26 -46.02 -14.46 48.57
C PHE A 26 -46.54 -14.80 49.97
N SER A 27 -45.95 -15.82 50.59
CA SER A 27 -46.03 -16.03 52.04
C SER A 27 -44.78 -16.75 52.56
N CYS A 28 -44.44 -16.53 53.83
CA CYS A 28 -43.27 -17.07 54.52
C CYS A 28 -41.88 -16.61 54.03
N LYS A 29 -41.65 -15.30 53.89
CA LYS A 29 -40.38 -14.72 54.41
C LYS A 29 -40.61 -14.24 55.84
N LYS A 30 -39.93 -14.86 56.81
CA LYS A 30 -39.86 -14.35 58.19
C LYS A 30 -39.37 -12.90 58.15
N LYS A 31 -39.99 -12.03 58.95
CA LYS A 31 -39.39 -10.73 59.30
C LYS A 31 -38.02 -11.02 59.94
N VAL A 32 -36.94 -10.67 59.25
CA VAL A 32 -35.64 -10.43 59.87
C VAL A 32 -35.73 -9.02 60.42
N ASP A 33 -35.51 -8.85 61.73
CA ASP A 33 -35.46 -7.52 62.33
C ASP A 33 -34.34 -6.71 61.68
N LYS A 34 -34.66 -5.48 61.26
CA LYS A 34 -33.64 -4.52 60.86
C LYS A 34 -32.85 -4.14 62.12
N GLY A 35 -31.60 -4.59 62.17
CA GLY A 35 -30.82 -4.71 63.40
C GLY A 35 -30.74 -3.43 64.24
N GLN A 36 -30.76 -3.62 65.56
CA GLN A 36 -30.47 -2.57 66.54
C GLN A 36 -29.12 -1.91 66.25
N VAL A 37 -29.03 -0.60 66.48
CA VAL A 37 -27.77 0.13 66.48
C VAL A 37 -26.88 -0.41 67.60
N SER A 38 -25.88 -1.23 67.25
CA SER A 38 -24.87 -1.70 68.20
C SER A 38 -24.03 -0.51 68.69
N TYR A 39 -24.13 -0.18 69.97
CA TYR A 39 -23.37 0.93 70.56
C TYR A 39 -21.92 0.51 70.78
N VAL A 40 -21.06 0.80 69.80
CA VAL A 40 -19.61 0.56 69.92
C VAL A 40 -18.98 1.66 70.76
N ALA A 41 -18.29 1.30 71.84
CA ALA A 41 -17.49 2.27 72.58
C ALA A 41 -16.29 2.71 71.73
N GLU A 42 -16.17 4.01 71.47
CA GLU A 42 -15.16 4.63 70.59
C GLU A 42 -13.71 4.16 70.86
N LYS A 43 -13.37 3.99 72.16
CA LYS A 43 -12.08 3.47 72.63
C LYS A 43 -11.73 2.06 72.11
N ASP A 44 -12.73 1.25 71.81
CA ASP A 44 -12.62 -0.17 71.46
C ASP A 44 -12.61 -0.40 69.94
N ILE A 45 -12.78 0.67 69.14
CA ILE A 45 -12.63 0.64 67.68
C ILE A 45 -11.14 0.45 67.32
N PRO A 46 -10.79 -0.61 66.55
CA PRO A 46 -9.42 -0.87 66.12
C PRO A 46 -8.96 0.16 65.09
N ALA A 47 -7.69 0.58 65.12
CA ALA A 47 -7.12 1.39 64.05
C ALA A 47 -6.67 0.53 62.87
N VAL A 48 -6.12 -0.66 63.15
CA VAL A 48 -5.63 -1.61 62.13
C VAL A 48 -6.59 -2.80 62.00
N VAL A 49 -7.10 -3.08 60.79
CA VAL A 49 -8.03 -4.19 60.55
C VAL A 49 -7.57 -5.13 59.44
N ALA A 50 -7.97 -6.41 59.53
CA ALA A 50 -7.80 -7.38 58.46
C ALA A 50 -9.16 -7.88 57.96
N VAL A 51 -9.39 -7.77 56.65
CA VAL A 51 -10.59 -8.33 56.00
C VAL A 51 -10.32 -9.77 55.60
N LEU A 52 -11.01 -10.69 56.25
CA LEU A 52 -10.88 -12.13 56.04
C LEU A 52 -11.59 -12.55 54.74
N PRO A 53 -11.27 -13.74 54.18
CA PRO A 53 -11.98 -14.25 53.00
C PRO A 53 -13.50 -14.27 53.22
N ALA A 54 -14.26 -13.79 52.24
CA ALA A 54 -15.71 -13.84 52.31
C ALA A 54 -16.19 -15.30 52.17
N ILE A 55 -17.21 -15.67 52.95
CA ILE A 55 -17.75 -17.04 52.99
C ILE A 55 -19.24 -16.99 52.61
N PHE A 56 -19.70 -17.89 51.76
CA PHE A 56 -21.12 -18.16 51.57
C PHE A 56 -21.65 -18.99 52.75
N THR A 57 -22.71 -18.51 53.40
CA THR A 57 -23.34 -19.22 54.54
C THR A 57 -24.47 -20.18 54.15
N MET A 58 -24.67 -20.38 52.85
CA MET A 58 -25.72 -21.23 52.26
C MET A 58 -25.20 -22.65 51.98
N ALA A 59 -26.12 -23.61 51.91
CA ALA A 59 -25.84 -24.90 51.25
C ALA A 59 -25.70 -24.70 49.72
N LYS A 60 -25.10 -25.68 49.04
CA LYS A 60 -24.89 -25.64 47.59
C LYS A 60 -26.23 -25.53 46.84
N SER A 61 -26.27 -24.65 45.83
CA SER A 61 -27.45 -24.46 44.95
C SER A 61 -27.86 -25.77 44.27
N GLU A 62 -29.14 -26.14 44.36
CA GLU A 62 -29.74 -27.24 43.59
C GLU A 62 -30.09 -26.77 42.16
N SER A 63 -30.23 -27.71 41.21
CA SER A 63 -30.53 -27.37 39.82
C SER A 63 -31.93 -26.77 39.66
N GLY A 64 -31.99 -25.45 39.62
CA GLY A 64 -33.22 -24.68 39.39
C GLY A 64 -33.39 -23.45 40.30
N ASP A 65 -32.55 -23.27 41.33
CA ASP A 65 -32.54 -22.02 42.11
C ASP A 65 -31.89 -20.88 41.29
N LEU A 66 -32.31 -19.64 41.56
CA LEU A 66 -31.76 -18.42 40.94
C LEU A 66 -30.46 -17.94 41.62
N GLN A 67 -29.89 -18.76 42.51
CA GLN A 67 -28.69 -18.46 43.27
C GLN A 67 -27.43 -19.01 42.61
N ILE A 68 -26.33 -18.30 42.80
CA ILE A 68 -25.00 -18.70 42.33
C ILE A 68 -24.50 -19.88 43.18
N ASP A 69 -23.99 -20.93 42.55
CA ASP A 69 -23.25 -21.99 43.24
C ASP A 69 -21.96 -21.39 43.84
N PRO A 70 -21.76 -21.41 45.18
CA PRO A 70 -20.57 -20.86 45.83
C PRO A 70 -19.24 -21.38 45.29
N GLU A 71 -19.21 -22.61 44.79
CA GLU A 71 -18.00 -23.26 44.27
C GLU A 71 -17.72 -22.95 42.80
N SER A 72 -18.67 -22.32 42.09
CA SER A 72 -18.51 -21.92 40.68
C SER A 72 -17.53 -20.75 40.50
N GLU A 73 -17.10 -20.50 39.25
CA GLU A 73 -16.30 -19.32 38.92
C GLU A 73 -16.99 -18.02 39.35
N ASN A 74 -18.31 -17.91 39.08
CA ASN A 74 -19.11 -16.74 39.47
C ASN A 74 -19.25 -16.65 41.01
N GLY A 75 -19.32 -17.76 41.73
CA GLY A 75 -19.32 -17.78 43.20
C GLY A 75 -18.02 -17.20 43.77
N ARG A 76 -16.88 -17.66 43.26
CA ARG A 76 -15.54 -17.17 43.65
C ARG A 76 -15.35 -15.70 43.30
N PHE A 77 -15.73 -15.29 42.08
CA PHE A 77 -15.71 -13.90 41.64
C PHE A 77 -16.50 -12.99 42.59
N VAL A 78 -17.72 -13.37 42.97
CA VAL A 78 -18.55 -12.59 43.90
C VAL A 78 -17.92 -12.52 45.30
N ALA A 79 -17.34 -13.62 45.81
CA ALA A 79 -16.66 -13.61 47.11
C ALA A 79 -15.43 -12.68 47.13
N GLU A 80 -14.60 -12.71 46.09
CA GLU A 80 -13.41 -11.84 45.97
C GLU A 80 -13.81 -10.37 45.81
N LEU A 81 -14.79 -10.09 44.95
CA LEU A 81 -15.38 -8.77 44.72
C LEU A 81 -15.93 -8.19 46.02
N VAL A 82 -16.85 -8.89 46.70
CA VAL A 82 -17.47 -8.45 47.97
C VAL A 82 -16.43 -8.15 49.03
N ARG A 83 -15.43 -9.03 49.20
CA ARG A 83 -14.34 -8.82 50.16
C ARG A 83 -13.51 -7.58 49.85
N GLY A 84 -13.13 -7.40 48.58
CA GLY A 84 -12.35 -6.25 48.14
C GLY A 84 -13.11 -4.94 48.26
N VAL A 85 -14.43 -4.95 48.02
CA VAL A 85 -15.32 -3.81 48.27
C VAL A 85 -15.29 -3.41 49.75
N VAL A 86 -15.46 -4.35 50.67
CA VAL A 86 -15.40 -4.10 52.12
C VAL A 86 -14.03 -3.54 52.53
N HIS A 87 -12.95 -4.12 52.00
CA HIS A 87 -11.58 -3.62 52.22
C HIS A 87 -11.40 -2.17 51.77
N ASN A 88 -11.79 -1.86 50.52
CA ASN A 88 -11.68 -0.51 49.99
C ASN A 88 -12.53 0.48 50.79
N GLN A 89 -13.76 0.14 51.18
CA GLN A 89 -14.62 1.05 51.93
C GLN A 89 -14.13 1.29 53.37
N LEU A 90 -13.64 0.26 54.07
CA LEU A 90 -13.04 0.45 55.40
C LEU A 90 -11.79 1.33 55.36
N SER A 91 -10.94 1.20 54.33
CA SER A 91 -9.82 2.12 54.12
C SER A 91 -10.31 3.58 54.02
N GLY A 92 -11.40 3.83 53.27
CA GLY A 92 -12.05 5.14 53.19
C GLY A 92 -12.53 5.71 54.53
N LYS A 93 -12.96 4.85 55.45
CA LYS A 93 -13.38 5.21 56.83
C LYS A 93 -12.22 5.35 57.82
N GLY A 94 -10.99 5.44 57.31
CA GLY A 94 -9.78 5.72 58.09
C GLY A 94 -9.15 4.51 58.76
N TYR A 95 -9.57 3.28 58.44
CA TYR A 95 -8.94 2.07 58.99
C TYR A 95 -7.66 1.69 58.21
N GLU A 96 -6.58 1.35 58.92
CA GLU A 96 -5.38 0.77 58.29
C GLU A 96 -5.66 -0.70 57.92
N THR A 97 -6.09 -0.93 56.68
CA THR A 97 -6.49 -2.25 56.19
C THR A 97 -5.29 -3.08 55.73
N ARG A 98 -5.10 -4.28 56.32
CA ARG A 98 -4.04 -5.21 55.89
C ARG A 98 -4.26 -5.73 54.46
N VAL A 99 -3.22 -5.64 53.63
CA VAL A 99 -3.21 -6.05 52.21
C VAL A 99 -3.74 -7.47 52.03
N ILE A 100 -4.79 -7.63 51.22
CA ILE A 100 -5.53 -8.89 51.03
C ILE A 100 -4.60 -10.07 50.68
N ALA A 101 -3.70 -9.89 49.71
CA ALA A 101 -2.77 -10.95 49.30
C ALA A 101 -1.82 -11.41 50.43
N LEU A 102 -1.42 -10.50 51.33
CA LEU A 102 -0.59 -10.84 52.50
C LEU A 102 -1.43 -11.52 53.59
N VAL A 103 -2.70 -11.13 53.76
CA VAL A 103 -3.64 -11.84 54.63
C VAL A 103 -3.79 -13.28 54.15
N ASP A 104 -4.08 -13.50 52.86
CA ASP A 104 -4.31 -14.84 52.32
C ASP A 104 -3.07 -15.71 52.36
N LYS A 105 -1.88 -15.15 52.07
CA LYS A 105 -0.61 -15.86 52.22
C LYS A 105 -0.39 -16.30 53.67
N LYS A 106 -0.65 -15.42 54.64
CA LYS A 106 -0.50 -15.74 56.08
C LYS A 106 -1.53 -16.78 56.55
N LEU A 107 -2.79 -16.65 56.16
CA LEU A 107 -3.86 -17.61 56.52
C LEU A 107 -3.60 -18.99 55.91
N LYS A 108 -3.20 -19.08 54.63
CA LYS A 108 -2.81 -20.34 53.98
C LYS A 108 -1.56 -20.98 54.60
N SER A 109 -0.73 -20.21 55.31
CA SER A 109 0.47 -20.69 56.00
C SER A 109 0.22 -21.08 57.47
N ALA A 110 -1.02 -20.97 57.96
CA ALA A 110 -1.37 -21.37 59.33
C ALA A 110 -1.47 -22.90 59.47
N LYS A 111 -1.22 -23.41 60.68
CA LYS A 111 -1.23 -24.87 60.98
C LYS A 111 -2.63 -25.50 61.02
N LYS A 112 -3.69 -24.68 61.04
CA LYS A 112 -5.10 -25.09 61.04
C LYS A 112 -5.92 -24.10 60.19
N PRO A 113 -7.08 -24.51 59.64
CA PRO A 113 -7.97 -23.60 58.93
C PRO A 113 -8.31 -22.37 59.79
N TRP A 114 -8.34 -21.18 59.18
CA TRP A 114 -8.57 -19.94 59.92
C TRP A 114 -9.99 -19.85 60.51
N GLN A 115 -10.93 -20.61 59.95
CA GLN A 115 -12.29 -20.81 60.46
C GLN A 115 -12.31 -21.52 61.83
N GLU A 116 -11.25 -22.26 62.18
CA GLU A 116 -11.04 -22.95 63.47
C GLU A 116 -10.08 -22.19 64.41
N MET A 117 -9.65 -20.99 64.01
CA MET A 117 -8.78 -20.13 64.81
C MET A 117 -9.60 -19.17 65.66
N LYS A 118 -9.14 -18.91 66.88
CA LYS A 118 -9.76 -17.87 67.71
C LYS A 118 -9.38 -16.48 67.18
N PRO A 119 -10.23 -15.44 67.33
CA PRO A 119 -9.95 -14.10 66.80
C PRO A 119 -8.58 -13.54 67.23
N GLU A 120 -8.15 -13.80 68.45
CA GLU A 120 -6.87 -13.30 69.00
C GLU A 120 -5.67 -13.96 68.28
N GLU A 121 -5.79 -15.24 67.93
CA GLU A 121 -4.78 -15.99 67.16
C GLU A 121 -4.64 -15.40 65.75
N ILE A 122 -5.77 -15.09 65.10
CA ILE A 122 -5.80 -14.50 63.75
C ILE A 122 -5.28 -13.06 63.76
N CYS A 123 -5.71 -12.22 64.71
CA CYS A 123 -5.19 -10.86 64.89
C CYS A 123 -3.66 -10.86 65.04
N LYS A 124 -3.12 -11.76 65.87
CA LYS A 124 -1.67 -11.90 66.07
C LYS A 124 -0.95 -12.35 64.80
N LEU A 125 -1.49 -13.34 64.08
CA LEU A 125 -0.94 -13.83 62.81
C LEU A 125 -0.91 -12.71 61.75
N LEU A 126 -2.01 -11.98 61.59
CA LEU A 126 -2.19 -10.96 60.57
C LEU A 126 -1.55 -9.60 60.94
N SER A 127 -1.20 -9.40 62.21
CA SER A 127 -0.71 -8.13 62.75
C SER A 127 -1.78 -7.03 62.67
N ALA A 128 -3.00 -7.38 63.09
CA ALA A 128 -4.18 -6.51 63.10
C ALA A 128 -4.79 -6.39 64.51
N GLU A 129 -5.49 -5.30 64.77
CA GLU A 129 -6.21 -5.02 66.01
C GLU A 129 -7.70 -5.43 65.94
N GLY A 130 -8.21 -5.63 64.73
CA GLY A 130 -9.54 -6.18 64.49
C GLY A 130 -9.65 -7.01 63.22
N LEU A 131 -10.67 -7.86 63.18
CA LEU A 131 -11.01 -8.75 62.09
C LEU A 131 -12.38 -8.38 61.54
N ILE A 132 -12.49 -8.44 60.21
CA ILE A 132 -13.72 -8.22 59.49
C ILE A 132 -14.10 -9.54 58.81
N TYR A 133 -15.19 -10.14 59.28
CA TYR A 133 -15.80 -11.32 58.68
C TYR A 133 -16.88 -10.84 57.71
N THR A 134 -16.91 -11.42 56.50
CA THR A 134 -17.94 -11.11 55.50
C THR A 134 -18.66 -12.39 55.10
N ASN A 135 -19.93 -12.48 55.46
CA ASN A 135 -20.79 -13.63 55.24
C ASN A 135 -21.77 -13.29 54.11
N ILE A 136 -21.60 -13.90 52.94
CA ILE A 136 -22.56 -13.75 51.84
C ILE A 136 -23.77 -14.61 52.20
N LEU A 137 -24.91 -13.95 52.40
CA LEU A 137 -26.17 -14.59 52.72
C LEU A 137 -26.80 -15.13 51.44
N SER A 138 -26.99 -14.31 50.40
CA SER A 138 -27.40 -14.80 49.08
C SER A 138 -26.83 -13.96 47.94
N ALA A 139 -26.65 -14.57 46.77
CA ALA A 139 -26.21 -13.88 45.56
C ALA A 139 -26.82 -14.49 44.29
N SER A 140 -27.16 -13.65 43.31
CA SER A 140 -27.72 -14.05 42.02
C SER A 140 -27.03 -13.29 40.87
N MET A 141 -26.69 -14.03 39.81
CA MET A 141 -26.25 -13.53 38.51
C MET A 141 -27.00 -14.34 37.44
N VAL A 142 -28.20 -13.90 37.07
CA VAL A 142 -29.06 -14.63 36.13
C VAL A 142 -29.40 -13.76 34.92
N THR A 143 -29.00 -14.22 33.74
CA THR A 143 -29.40 -13.66 32.45
C THR A 143 -30.40 -14.61 31.80
N ALA A 144 -31.67 -14.22 31.75
CA ALA A 144 -32.73 -14.99 31.13
C ALA A 144 -33.37 -14.22 29.97
N VAL A 145 -33.96 -14.93 29.00
CA VAL A 145 -34.59 -14.37 27.79
C VAL A 145 -35.60 -13.24 28.10
N ALA A 146 -36.23 -13.26 29.28
CA ALA A 146 -37.21 -12.25 29.70
C ALA A 146 -36.65 -11.12 30.58
N PHE A 147 -35.57 -11.34 31.34
CA PHE A 147 -34.95 -10.33 32.22
C PHE A 147 -33.57 -10.77 32.72
N ASN A 148 -32.74 -9.80 33.09
CA ASN A 148 -31.50 -10.02 33.83
C ASN A 148 -31.70 -9.61 35.29
N LEU A 149 -31.19 -10.41 36.23
CA LEU A 149 -31.25 -10.19 37.68
C LEU A 149 -29.86 -10.34 38.29
N TYR A 150 -29.40 -9.30 38.98
CA TYR A 150 -28.17 -9.28 39.75
C TYR A 150 -28.51 -8.84 41.18
N SER A 151 -28.08 -9.57 42.21
CA SER A 151 -28.35 -9.21 43.61
C SER A 151 -27.33 -9.79 44.58
N ILE A 152 -27.08 -9.07 45.68
CA ILE A 152 -26.28 -9.49 46.83
C ILE A 152 -27.06 -9.18 48.11
N ASP A 153 -27.06 -10.11 49.04
CA ASP A 153 -27.43 -9.94 50.45
C ASP A 153 -26.29 -10.51 51.29
N ALA A 154 -25.70 -9.71 52.18
CA ALA A 154 -24.51 -10.09 52.92
C ALA A 154 -24.38 -9.35 54.26
N GLN A 155 -23.76 -10.04 55.22
CA GLN A 155 -23.47 -9.55 56.56
C GLN A 155 -21.97 -9.27 56.73
N VAL A 156 -21.63 -8.12 57.30
CA VAL A 156 -20.26 -7.78 57.74
C VAL A 156 -20.25 -7.73 59.26
N ARG A 157 -19.22 -8.32 59.88
CA ARG A 157 -19.08 -8.45 61.34
C ARG A 157 -17.67 -8.09 61.79
N MET A 158 -17.56 -7.18 62.75
CA MET A 158 -16.29 -6.65 63.26
C MET A 158 -15.99 -7.21 64.66
N VAL A 159 -14.81 -7.78 64.83
CA VAL A 159 -14.32 -8.36 66.10
C VAL A 159 -12.97 -7.74 66.44
N ASN A 160 -12.73 -7.36 67.70
CA ASN A 160 -11.45 -6.80 68.12
C ASN A 160 -10.43 -7.86 68.59
N LEU A 161 -9.20 -7.44 68.86
CA LEU A 161 -8.08 -8.28 69.33
C LEU A 161 -8.30 -9.02 70.65
N ARG A 162 -9.42 -8.78 71.35
CA ARG A 162 -9.82 -9.49 72.59
C ARG A 162 -10.94 -10.51 72.34
N GLY A 163 -11.33 -10.73 71.09
CA GLY A 163 -12.43 -11.61 70.70
C GLY A 163 -13.82 -11.00 70.85
N ASN A 164 -13.93 -9.75 71.32
CA ASN A 164 -15.23 -9.09 71.48
C ASN A 164 -15.77 -8.67 70.11
N GLU A 165 -17.01 -9.06 69.82
CA GLU A 165 -17.78 -8.51 68.71
C GLU A 165 -18.15 -7.06 69.00
N LEU A 166 -17.85 -6.17 68.07
CA LEU A 166 -18.18 -4.75 68.16
C LEU A 166 -19.51 -4.47 67.45
N GLY A 167 -19.74 -5.11 66.31
CA GLY A 167 -20.98 -4.98 65.56
C GLY A 167 -21.10 -6.01 64.45
N SER A 168 -22.34 -6.22 64.04
CA SER A 168 -22.74 -7.09 62.94
C SER A 168 -23.86 -6.40 62.18
N TRP A 169 -23.65 -6.19 60.88
CA TRP A 169 -24.52 -5.39 60.02
C TRP A 169 -24.86 -6.21 58.78
N THR A 170 -26.12 -6.17 58.36
CA THR A 170 -26.61 -6.91 57.19
C THR A 170 -27.28 -5.94 56.24
N GLU A 171 -26.90 -5.96 54.97
CA GLU A 171 -27.50 -5.14 53.91
C GLU A 171 -27.57 -5.89 52.58
N SER A 172 -28.42 -5.39 51.68
CA SER A 172 -28.70 -5.98 50.39
C SER A 172 -28.74 -4.95 49.27
N SER A 173 -28.48 -5.37 48.03
CA SER A 173 -28.67 -4.55 46.83
C SER A 173 -29.01 -5.42 45.63
N SER A 174 -29.75 -4.86 44.67
CA SER A 174 -30.19 -5.60 43.49
C SER A 174 -30.43 -4.70 42.29
N ARG A 175 -30.30 -5.26 41.09
CA ARG A 175 -30.55 -4.61 39.81
C ARG A 175 -31.28 -5.56 38.88
N ARG A 176 -32.37 -5.10 38.27
CA ARG A 176 -33.14 -5.83 37.26
C ARG A 176 -33.18 -5.05 35.96
N LYS A 177 -32.95 -5.71 34.82
CA LYS A 177 -33.13 -5.16 33.47
C LYS A 177 -34.13 -6.02 32.70
N ILE A 178 -35.00 -5.40 31.91
CA ILE A 178 -35.93 -6.07 31.00
C ILE A 178 -35.31 -6.03 29.60
N ALA A 179 -35.22 -7.18 28.93
CA ALA A 179 -34.75 -7.22 27.54
C ALA A 179 -35.89 -6.80 26.59
N ILE A 180 -35.67 -5.78 25.77
CA ILE A 180 -36.58 -5.42 24.67
C ILE A 180 -35.94 -5.94 23.37
N PRO A 181 -36.53 -6.94 22.68
CA PRO A 181 -35.95 -7.47 21.45
C PRO A 181 -36.12 -6.47 20.30
N THR A 182 -35.01 -5.91 19.80
CA THR A 182 -35.01 -5.04 18.62
C THR A 182 -34.34 -5.73 17.43
N GLY A 183 -35.16 -6.15 16.46
CA GLY A 183 -34.72 -6.45 15.09
C GLY A 183 -34.43 -7.92 14.79
N VAL A 184 -35.28 -8.52 13.96
CA VAL A 184 -34.96 -9.72 13.16
C VAL A 184 -34.43 -9.25 11.80
N VAL A 185 -33.34 -9.86 11.33
CA VAL A 185 -32.75 -9.92 9.95
C VAL A 185 -31.23 -9.69 10.01
N GLY A 186 -30.46 -10.62 9.42
CA GLY A 186 -29.00 -10.49 9.27
C GLY A 186 -28.13 -11.59 9.89
N ALA A 187 -28.66 -12.79 10.13
CA ALA A 187 -27.90 -13.89 10.75
C ALA A 187 -27.17 -14.78 9.72
N ALA A 188 -25.89 -14.50 9.49
CA ALA A 188 -24.95 -15.45 8.91
C ALA A 188 -23.57 -15.32 9.60
N ALA A 189 -23.17 -16.38 10.31
CA ALA A 189 -21.81 -16.59 10.84
C ALA A 189 -21.21 -15.51 11.78
N THR A 190 -21.96 -15.00 12.76
CA THR A 190 -21.32 -14.41 13.94
C THR A 190 -20.73 -15.54 14.79
N VAL A 191 -19.41 -15.58 14.93
CA VAL A 191 -18.66 -16.62 15.66
C VAL A 191 -19.24 -16.84 17.06
N ALA A 192 -19.70 -18.06 17.34
CA ALA A 192 -20.46 -18.36 18.56
C ALA A 192 -19.67 -18.12 19.86
N GLU A 193 -18.35 -18.32 19.84
CA GLU A 193 -17.44 -18.02 20.97
C GLU A 193 -17.40 -16.53 21.29
N ALA A 194 -17.23 -15.67 20.27
CA ALA A 194 -17.10 -14.21 20.44
C ALA A 194 -18.38 -13.51 20.96
N ILE A 195 -19.51 -14.23 21.00
CA ILE A 195 -20.74 -13.78 21.66
C ILE A 195 -20.74 -14.20 23.14
N MET A 196 -20.24 -15.38 23.48
CA MET A 196 -20.22 -15.86 24.87
C MET A 196 -19.31 -15.02 25.76
N ASP A 197 -18.09 -14.70 25.30
CA ASP A 197 -17.13 -13.87 26.05
C ASP A 197 -17.73 -12.50 26.41
N LYS A 198 -18.40 -11.86 25.45
CA LYS A 198 -19.06 -10.55 25.64
C LYS A 198 -20.29 -10.58 26.54
N VAL A 199 -20.93 -11.74 26.70
CA VAL A 199 -22.03 -11.92 27.66
C VAL A 199 -21.47 -12.04 29.08
N ASP A 200 -20.41 -12.82 29.29
CA ASP A 200 -19.74 -12.96 30.60
C ASP A 200 -19.14 -11.62 31.09
N GLU A 201 -18.46 -10.86 30.21
CA GLU A 201 -18.01 -9.48 30.50
C GLU A 201 -19.16 -8.58 31.00
N ALA A 202 -20.31 -8.64 30.32
CA ALA A 202 -21.47 -7.82 30.66
C ALA A 202 -22.12 -8.25 31.99
N GLU A 203 -22.12 -9.55 32.31
CA GLU A 203 -22.65 -10.08 33.56
C GLU A 203 -21.80 -9.67 34.76
N LYS A 204 -20.48 -9.91 34.69
CA LYS A 204 -19.51 -9.54 35.74
C LYS A 204 -19.54 -8.03 36.01
N LYS A 205 -19.60 -7.19 34.95
CA LYS A 205 -19.78 -5.73 35.07
C LYS A 205 -21.08 -5.30 35.77
N ASN A 206 -22.21 -5.95 35.47
CA ASN A 206 -23.47 -5.63 36.13
C ASN A 206 -23.44 -6.03 37.62
N MET A 207 -22.85 -7.17 37.96
CA MET A 207 -22.71 -7.64 39.35
C MET A 207 -21.76 -6.76 40.16
N ARG A 208 -20.64 -6.34 39.56
CA ARG A 208 -19.71 -5.32 40.09
C ARG A 208 -20.45 -4.04 40.52
N THR A 209 -21.36 -3.55 39.68
CA THR A 209 -22.21 -2.38 40.02
C THR A 209 -23.05 -2.63 41.29
N VAL A 210 -23.64 -3.82 41.43
CA VAL A 210 -24.47 -4.19 42.60
C VAL A 210 -23.61 -4.35 43.85
N ALA A 211 -22.40 -4.89 43.74
CA ALA A 211 -21.49 -5.04 44.86
C ALA A 211 -20.99 -3.68 45.39
N TYR A 212 -20.75 -2.70 44.51
CA TYR A 212 -20.38 -1.35 44.95
C TYR A 212 -21.54 -0.61 45.63
N ASP A 213 -22.76 -0.70 45.11
CA ASP A 213 -23.98 -0.15 45.75
C ASP A 213 -24.22 -0.79 47.14
N TRP A 214 -24.09 -2.12 47.24
CA TRP A 214 -24.14 -2.84 48.52
C TRP A 214 -23.04 -2.38 49.49
N GLY A 215 -21.81 -2.28 49.00
CA GLY A 215 -20.65 -1.91 49.81
C GLY A 215 -20.72 -0.50 50.37
N TRP A 216 -21.21 0.46 49.58
CA TRP A 216 -21.43 1.82 50.06
C TRP A 216 -22.52 1.86 51.14
N LYS A 217 -23.66 1.18 50.96
CA LYS A 217 -24.71 1.07 52.00
C LYS A 217 -24.18 0.43 53.28
N MET A 218 -23.43 -0.67 53.15
CA MET A 218 -22.79 -1.34 54.28
C MET A 218 -21.80 -0.41 55.01
N ALA A 219 -21.03 0.39 54.28
CA ALA A 219 -20.10 1.36 54.85
C ALA A 219 -20.78 2.49 55.66
N GLN A 220 -22.04 2.84 55.35
CA GLN A 220 -22.82 3.80 56.15
C GLN A 220 -23.28 3.23 57.50
N LEU A 221 -23.26 1.90 57.69
CA LEU A 221 -23.65 1.25 58.94
C LEU A 221 -22.48 0.98 59.90
N ILE A 222 -21.27 0.86 59.35
CA ILE A 222 -20.03 0.65 60.12
C ILE A 222 -19.55 2.01 60.65
N PRO A 223 -19.06 2.13 61.89
CA PRO A 223 -18.49 3.38 62.39
C PRO A 223 -17.22 3.79 61.61
N ASP A 224 -16.87 5.08 61.68
CA ASP A 224 -15.55 5.57 61.24
C ASP A 224 -14.47 5.27 62.29
N ASN A 225 -13.20 5.26 61.88
CA ASN A 225 -12.08 5.21 62.82
C ASN A 225 -11.90 6.58 63.49
N PRO A 226 -12.19 6.73 64.80
CA PRO A 226 -12.15 8.02 65.50
C PRO A 226 -10.74 8.60 65.63
N LYS A 227 -9.69 7.80 65.37
CA LYS A 227 -8.28 8.19 65.49
C LYS A 227 -7.66 8.61 64.15
N ALA A 228 -8.41 8.58 63.05
CA ALA A 228 -7.92 8.85 61.71
C ALA A 228 -8.53 10.13 61.10
N GLN A 229 -7.83 10.71 60.13
CA GLN A 229 -8.38 11.77 59.29
C GLN A 229 -9.30 11.16 58.21
N ALA A 230 -10.40 11.86 57.89
CA ALA A 230 -11.35 11.43 56.86
C ALA A 230 -10.69 11.48 55.46
N LEU A 231 -10.50 10.32 54.85
CA LEU A 231 -10.01 10.17 53.48
C LEU A 231 -11.08 10.60 52.44
N PRO A 232 -10.73 10.75 51.16
CA PRO A 232 -11.70 10.87 50.05
C PRO A 232 -12.86 9.89 50.13
N GLU A 233 -14.10 10.37 50.17
CA GLU A 233 -15.29 9.51 50.06
C GLU A 233 -15.48 9.02 48.62
N VAL A 234 -15.84 7.74 48.47
CA VAL A 234 -16.06 7.08 47.17
C VAL A 234 -17.36 6.29 47.25
N ILE A 235 -18.33 6.70 46.45
CA ILE A 235 -19.67 6.09 46.38
C ILE A 235 -19.59 4.85 45.49
N SER A 236 -18.99 4.99 44.30
CA SER A 236 -18.78 3.88 43.37
C SER A 236 -17.57 4.11 42.47
N VAL A 237 -16.98 3.00 42.02
CA VAL A 237 -16.03 2.94 40.92
C VAL A 237 -16.64 2.05 39.84
N VAL A 238 -16.45 2.36 38.57
CA VAL A 238 -16.84 1.50 37.46
C VAL A 238 -15.67 1.40 36.50
N THR A 239 -15.25 0.16 36.25
CA THR A 239 -14.18 -0.14 35.30
C THR A 239 -14.63 -1.18 34.27
N ASN A 240 -13.77 -1.50 33.31
CA ASN A 240 -13.95 -2.62 32.38
C ASN A 240 -12.85 -3.68 32.50
N VAL A 241 -12.18 -3.79 33.66
CA VAL A 241 -11.09 -4.78 33.89
C VAL A 241 -11.53 -6.23 33.64
N ASP A 242 -12.83 -6.51 33.77
CA ASP A 242 -13.42 -7.84 33.54
C ASP A 242 -13.21 -8.37 32.10
N LYS A 243 -12.87 -7.50 31.13
CA LYS A 243 -12.43 -7.87 29.78
C LYS A 243 -11.11 -8.66 29.74
N LYS A 244 -10.27 -8.52 30.79
CA LYS A 244 -8.94 -9.15 30.94
C LYS A 244 -7.91 -8.77 29.88
N LEU A 245 -8.13 -9.06 28.60
CA LEU A 245 -7.17 -8.85 27.51
C LEU A 245 -7.59 -7.67 26.61
N PHE A 246 -6.70 -6.69 26.44
CA PHE A 246 -6.94 -5.48 25.65
C PHE A 246 -6.03 -5.43 24.42
N ALA A 247 -6.64 -5.28 23.23
CA ALA A 247 -5.99 -5.19 21.93
C ALA A 247 -5.73 -3.73 21.50
N VAL A 248 -5.01 -3.50 20.40
CA VAL A 248 -4.82 -2.14 19.83
C VAL A 248 -6.16 -1.45 19.58
N GLY A 249 -6.30 -0.24 20.10
CA GLY A 249 -7.51 0.57 19.99
C GLY A 249 -8.59 0.26 21.02
N ASP A 250 -8.43 -0.79 21.84
CA ASP A 250 -9.28 -0.97 23.02
C ASP A 250 -8.98 0.09 24.08
N GLU A 251 -10.00 0.41 24.87
CA GLU A 251 -9.94 1.46 25.88
C GLU A 251 -10.15 0.88 27.29
N ILE A 252 -9.15 1.02 28.15
CA ILE A 252 -9.24 0.73 29.59
C ILE A 252 -9.89 1.95 30.24
N ASN A 253 -11.06 1.76 30.86
CA ASN A 253 -11.93 2.82 31.33
C ASN A 253 -12.05 2.83 32.85
N VAL A 254 -11.99 4.02 33.46
CA VAL A 254 -12.20 4.26 34.89
C VAL A 254 -13.20 5.41 35.07
N GLU A 255 -14.32 5.11 35.73
CA GLU A 255 -15.33 6.07 36.17
C GLU A 255 -15.43 6.03 37.70
N ILE A 256 -15.45 7.20 38.35
CA ILE A 256 -15.52 7.34 39.81
C ILE A 256 -16.70 8.25 40.13
N THR A 257 -17.52 7.86 41.09
CA THR A 257 -18.51 8.75 41.74
C THR A 257 -18.15 8.87 43.22
N GLY A 258 -17.97 10.09 43.74
CA GLY A 258 -17.45 10.31 45.08
C GLY A 258 -17.51 11.76 45.56
N GLU A 259 -16.61 12.13 46.46
CA GLU A 259 -16.53 13.48 47.02
C GLU A 259 -16.30 14.56 45.94
N LYS A 260 -16.85 15.77 46.14
CA LYS A 260 -16.70 16.89 45.22
C LYS A 260 -15.30 17.53 45.31
N GLY A 261 -14.69 17.82 44.17
CA GLY A 261 -13.42 18.55 44.08
C GLY A 261 -12.17 17.70 44.32
N LEU A 262 -12.24 16.38 44.07
CA LEU A 262 -11.07 15.50 44.09
C LEU A 262 -10.21 15.68 42.84
N THR A 263 -8.89 15.53 43.00
CA THR A 263 -7.97 15.28 41.90
C THR A 263 -7.80 13.76 41.78
N CYS A 264 -8.08 13.21 40.60
CA CYS A 264 -8.09 11.77 40.37
C CYS A 264 -7.14 11.36 39.24
N SER A 265 -6.42 10.24 39.42
CA SER A 265 -5.64 9.56 38.39
C SER A 265 -5.75 8.04 38.56
N PHE A 266 -5.31 7.26 37.57
CA PHE A 266 -5.15 5.82 37.72
C PHE A 266 -3.85 5.28 37.12
N ASP A 267 -3.38 4.17 37.68
CA ASP A 267 -2.26 3.40 37.19
C ASP A 267 -2.76 2.07 36.61
N ILE A 268 -2.11 1.66 35.52
CA ILE A 268 -2.12 0.28 35.04
C ILE A 268 -0.81 -0.34 35.53
N GLY A 269 -0.86 -0.90 36.74
CA GLY A 269 0.26 -1.54 37.44
C GLY A 269 1.57 -0.75 37.41
N ASP A 270 2.58 -1.33 36.77
CA ASP A 270 3.88 -0.69 36.49
C ASP A 270 4.03 -0.25 35.02
N PHE A 271 3.12 -0.67 34.13
CA PHE A 271 3.13 -0.36 32.71
C PHE A 271 2.86 1.13 32.39
N ARG A 272 1.86 1.74 33.05
CA ARG A 272 1.51 3.18 32.92
C ARG A 272 1.02 3.70 34.26
N LYS A 273 1.40 4.93 34.60
CA LYS A 273 1.01 5.60 35.85
C LYS A 273 0.49 7.00 35.60
N ASP A 274 -0.21 7.54 36.59
CA ASP A 274 -0.70 8.92 36.62
C ASP A 274 -1.61 9.27 35.44
N ILE A 275 -2.39 8.30 34.94
CA ILE A 275 -3.35 8.51 33.85
C ILE A 275 -4.50 9.39 34.38
N PRO A 276 -4.77 10.57 33.81
CA PRO A 276 -5.68 11.54 34.42
C PRO A 276 -7.15 11.08 34.35
N VAL A 277 -7.88 11.31 35.44
CA VAL A 277 -9.33 11.04 35.58
C VAL A 277 -10.05 12.36 35.87
N PRO A 278 -10.24 13.25 34.87
CA PRO A 278 -10.88 14.54 35.08
C PRO A 278 -12.33 14.43 35.57
N SER A 279 -12.79 15.46 36.30
CA SER A 279 -14.21 15.66 36.62
C SER A 279 -15.00 15.94 35.34
N VAL A 280 -16.17 15.30 35.25
CA VAL A 280 -17.16 15.50 34.18
C VAL A 280 -18.43 16.13 34.75
N GLU A 281 -18.78 15.76 35.98
CA GLU A 281 -19.87 16.34 36.76
C GLU A 281 -19.40 16.61 38.20
N ASP A 282 -20.25 17.29 38.98
CA ASP A 282 -19.97 17.78 40.34
C ASP A 282 -19.41 16.71 41.33
N ILE A 283 -19.72 15.43 41.10
CA ILE A 283 -19.27 14.28 41.90
C ILE A 283 -18.72 13.12 41.04
N THR A 284 -18.67 13.28 39.71
CA THR A 284 -18.37 12.19 38.76
C THR A 284 -17.12 12.51 37.94
N TYR A 285 -16.20 11.56 37.89
CA TYR A 285 -14.91 11.67 37.22
C TYR A 285 -14.75 10.52 36.22
N ARG A 286 -14.19 10.78 35.03
CA ARG A 286 -13.98 9.78 33.98
C ARG A 286 -12.59 9.93 33.37
N GLY A 287 -11.86 8.84 33.24
CA GLY A 287 -10.56 8.79 32.58
C GLY A 287 -10.37 7.45 31.87
N SER A 288 -9.50 7.44 30.86
CA SER A 288 -9.29 6.25 30.05
C SER A 288 -7.88 6.16 29.47
N TYR A 289 -7.50 4.95 29.08
CA TYR A 289 -6.27 4.65 28.35
C TYR A 289 -6.60 3.82 27.11
N VAL A 290 -6.35 4.39 25.92
CA VAL A 290 -6.44 3.66 24.66
C VAL A 290 -5.12 2.93 24.41
N VAL A 291 -5.19 1.61 24.25
CA VAL A 291 -4.04 0.75 23.93
C VAL A 291 -3.49 1.07 22.55
N LYS A 292 -2.18 1.27 22.48
CA LYS A 292 -1.46 1.69 21.27
C LYS A 292 -0.74 0.52 20.61
N GLU A 293 -0.45 0.64 19.32
CA GLU A 293 0.43 -0.30 18.63
C GLU A 293 1.81 -0.35 19.33
N GLY A 294 2.24 -1.56 19.70
CA GLY A 294 3.46 -1.83 20.45
C GLY A 294 3.35 -1.79 21.97
N ASP A 295 2.22 -1.39 22.56
CA ASP A 295 1.99 -1.55 24.00
C ASP A 295 1.96 -3.05 24.35
N LYS A 296 2.65 -3.49 25.42
CA LYS A 296 2.58 -4.87 25.89
C LYS A 296 2.77 -4.95 27.39
N ALA A 297 1.84 -5.59 28.09
CA ALA A 297 1.89 -5.79 29.54
C ALA A 297 1.08 -7.02 29.95
N ALA A 298 1.44 -7.67 31.05
CA ALA A 298 0.70 -8.77 31.62
C ALA A 298 0.57 -8.61 33.14
N ASN A 299 -0.47 -9.23 33.71
CA ASN A 299 -0.73 -9.27 35.16
C ASN A 299 -0.76 -7.87 35.83
N GLN A 300 -1.33 -6.86 35.16
CA GLN A 300 -1.40 -5.49 35.66
C GLN A 300 -2.67 -5.25 36.50
N SER A 301 -2.54 -4.73 37.72
CA SER A 301 -3.68 -4.28 38.53
C SER A 301 -4.03 -2.81 38.26
N ILE A 302 -5.30 -2.43 38.34
CA ILE A 302 -5.71 -1.03 38.29
C ILE A 302 -5.69 -0.43 39.70
N PHE A 303 -4.93 0.65 39.88
CA PHE A 303 -4.92 1.46 41.09
C PHE A 303 -5.48 2.84 40.76
N ILE A 304 -6.42 3.35 41.56
CA ILE A 304 -7.04 4.65 41.35
C ILE A 304 -6.63 5.54 42.51
N HIS A 305 -5.92 6.63 42.21
CA HIS A 305 -5.47 7.62 43.19
C HIS A 305 -6.48 8.77 43.22
N MET A 306 -6.90 9.16 44.43
CA MET A 306 -7.81 10.27 44.65
C MET A 306 -7.22 11.15 45.75
N ALA A 307 -7.13 12.46 45.53
CA ALA A 307 -6.62 13.41 46.49
C ALA A 307 -7.59 14.58 46.69
N LYS A 308 -7.80 14.97 47.96
CA LYS A 308 -8.50 16.22 48.30
C LYS A 308 -7.61 17.42 47.98
N PRO A 309 -8.16 18.64 47.83
CA PRO A 309 -7.38 19.88 47.73
C PRO A 309 -6.44 20.13 48.92
N SER A 310 -6.69 19.50 50.07
CA SER A 310 -5.81 19.52 51.25
C SER A 310 -4.57 18.63 51.15
N GLY A 311 -4.42 17.84 50.09
CA GLY A 311 -3.33 16.87 49.91
C GLY A 311 -3.56 15.50 50.57
N ILE A 312 -4.66 15.31 51.31
CA ILE A 312 -5.05 14.00 51.85
C ILE A 312 -5.49 13.09 50.69
N SER A 313 -4.84 11.93 50.54
CA SER A 313 -5.08 11.00 49.44
C SER A 313 -5.58 9.62 49.88
N ARG A 314 -6.25 8.93 48.96
CA ARG A 314 -6.73 7.54 49.05
C ARG A 314 -6.35 6.81 47.77
N ILE A 315 -5.91 5.57 47.91
CA ILE A 315 -5.73 4.64 46.80
C ILE A 315 -6.86 3.62 46.85
N TRP A 316 -7.51 3.39 45.71
CA TRP A 316 -8.50 2.33 45.51
C TRP A 316 -7.89 1.29 44.57
N LEU A 317 -7.74 0.05 45.08
CA LEU A 317 -7.33 -1.08 44.27
C LEU A 317 -8.59 -1.69 43.64
N GLU A 318 -8.65 -1.74 42.31
CA GLU A 318 -9.79 -2.39 41.64
C GLU A 318 -9.75 -3.91 41.86
N THR A 319 -10.92 -4.47 42.12
CA THR A 319 -11.09 -5.86 42.57
C THR A 319 -11.45 -6.78 41.40
N GLY A 320 -11.19 -8.09 41.50
CA GLY A 320 -11.60 -9.07 40.46
C GLY A 320 -10.54 -9.41 39.42
N GLY A 321 -9.28 -9.01 39.60
CA GLY A 321 -8.15 -9.60 38.89
C GLY A 321 -7.14 -8.60 38.33
N THR A 322 -6.33 -9.09 37.41
CA THR A 322 -5.34 -8.31 36.65
C THR A 322 -5.71 -8.32 35.16
N ILE A 323 -5.26 -7.30 34.44
CA ILE A 323 -5.41 -7.20 32.99
C ILE A 323 -4.10 -7.50 32.26
N GLU A 324 -4.26 -7.86 31.00
CA GLU A 324 -3.21 -8.02 30.01
C GLU A 324 -3.47 -7.05 28.84
N ILE A 325 -2.39 -6.55 28.26
CA ILE A 325 -2.40 -5.64 27.12
C ILE A 325 -1.52 -6.28 26.06
N ASP A 326 -2.09 -6.54 24.88
CA ASP A 326 -1.32 -6.93 23.71
C ASP A 326 -1.64 -5.99 22.55
N GLY A 327 -0.78 -5.00 22.37
CA GLY A 327 -0.79 -4.06 21.26
C GLY A 327 0.14 -4.47 20.11
N VAL A 328 0.73 -5.67 20.14
CA VAL A 328 1.69 -6.12 19.11
C VAL A 328 0.97 -6.82 17.97
N LEU A 329 0.93 -6.20 16.79
CA LEU A 329 0.23 -6.76 15.63
C LEU A 329 0.87 -8.09 15.14
N PRO A 330 0.06 -9.11 14.78
CA PRO A 330 0.57 -10.37 14.26
C PRO A 330 1.21 -10.21 12.87
N SER A 331 2.07 -11.17 12.51
CA SER A 331 2.75 -11.16 11.22
C SER A 331 1.76 -11.35 10.05
N SER A 332 1.95 -10.58 8.98
CA SER A 332 1.01 -10.53 7.85
C SER A 332 1.23 -11.69 6.86
N PRO A 333 0.18 -12.30 6.27
CA PRO A 333 0.32 -13.41 5.32
C PRO A 333 1.25 -13.11 4.14
N ASP A 334 1.95 -14.12 3.66
CA ASP A 334 2.92 -14.06 2.56
C ASP A 334 2.62 -15.06 1.45
N LYS A 335 3.16 -14.79 0.25
CA LYS A 335 2.96 -15.62 -0.96
C LYS A 335 1.49 -15.89 -1.27
N VAL A 336 0.65 -14.88 -1.05
CA VAL A 336 -0.79 -14.95 -1.32
C VAL A 336 -1.01 -15.19 -2.82
N SER A 337 -1.82 -16.20 -3.13
CA SER A 337 -2.19 -16.60 -4.49
C SER A 337 -3.68 -16.90 -4.57
N ALA A 338 -4.28 -16.62 -5.73
CA ALA A 338 -5.65 -16.99 -6.06
C ALA A 338 -5.66 -17.85 -7.32
N LYS A 339 -6.52 -18.88 -7.33
CA LYS A 339 -6.76 -19.72 -8.50
C LYS A 339 -8.26 -19.94 -8.66
N ALA A 340 -8.82 -19.47 -9.76
CA ALA A 340 -10.20 -19.74 -10.12
C ALA A 340 -10.41 -21.19 -10.60
N GLY A 341 -11.60 -21.72 -10.36
CA GLY A 341 -12.05 -23.04 -10.79
C GLY A 341 -13.57 -23.14 -10.76
N LYS A 342 -14.15 -24.26 -11.21
CA LYS A 342 -15.61 -24.42 -11.32
C LYS A 342 -16.37 -24.30 -9.99
N GLN A 343 -15.68 -24.44 -8.86
CA GLN A 343 -16.26 -24.34 -7.51
C GLN A 343 -16.06 -22.95 -6.87
N GLY A 344 -15.45 -21.99 -7.57
CA GLY A 344 -15.10 -20.68 -7.02
C GLY A 344 -13.62 -20.34 -7.12
N ILE A 345 -13.16 -19.40 -6.30
CA ILE A 345 -11.77 -18.95 -6.24
C ILE A 345 -11.08 -19.52 -5.00
N THR A 346 -10.08 -20.39 -5.21
CA THR A 346 -9.24 -20.92 -4.15
C THR A 346 -8.09 -19.95 -3.85
N LEU A 347 -8.06 -19.43 -2.62
CA LEU A 347 -6.99 -18.62 -2.06
C LEU A 347 -6.02 -19.50 -1.27
N LYS A 348 -4.72 -19.27 -1.42
CA LYS A 348 -3.65 -19.92 -0.63
C LYS A 348 -2.59 -18.91 -0.24
N TRP A 349 -2.08 -19.04 0.97
CA TRP A 349 -1.04 -18.18 1.53
C TRP A 349 -0.09 -18.97 2.44
N SER A 350 0.86 -18.28 3.04
CA SER A 350 1.83 -18.80 4.01
C SER A 350 2.10 -17.75 5.09
N ILE A 351 2.77 -18.11 6.18
CA ILE A 351 3.28 -17.13 7.17
C ILE A 351 4.75 -17.42 7.49
N ALA A 352 5.54 -16.38 7.72
CA ALA A 352 6.91 -16.49 8.21
C ALA A 352 7.02 -16.86 9.71
N LYS A 353 6.11 -16.37 10.58
CA LYS A 353 6.11 -16.67 12.03
C LYS A 353 4.68 -16.86 12.54
N ALA A 354 4.39 -18.00 13.16
CA ALA A 354 3.04 -18.41 13.56
C ALA A 354 2.75 -18.32 15.08
N GLU A 355 3.74 -17.96 15.91
CA GLU A 355 3.65 -18.05 17.39
C GLU A 355 2.52 -17.21 18.00
N ASP A 356 2.08 -16.15 17.32
CA ASP A 356 1.14 -15.15 17.84
C ASP A 356 -0.16 -15.10 17.01
N ILE A 357 -0.62 -16.22 16.44
CA ILE A 357 -1.72 -16.24 15.45
C ILE A 357 -2.82 -17.24 15.81
N LYS A 358 -4.04 -16.72 16.05
CA LYS A 358 -5.28 -17.45 16.28
C LYS A 358 -5.94 -17.92 14.98
N GLY A 359 -5.83 -17.13 13.92
CA GLY A 359 -6.39 -17.43 12.60
C GLY A 359 -6.23 -16.31 11.59
N PHE A 360 -7.08 -16.27 10.58
CA PHE A 360 -7.07 -15.34 9.45
C PHE A 360 -8.46 -14.79 9.16
N VAL A 361 -8.52 -13.54 8.73
CA VAL A 361 -9.70 -12.95 8.09
C VAL A 361 -9.43 -12.77 6.61
N VAL A 362 -10.31 -13.33 5.78
CA VAL A 362 -10.32 -13.17 4.33
C VAL A 362 -11.30 -12.07 3.97
N GLU A 363 -10.82 -11.08 3.21
CA GLU A 363 -11.58 -9.88 2.85
C GLU A 363 -11.61 -9.73 1.33
N ARG A 364 -12.79 -9.38 0.78
CA ARG A 364 -13.05 -9.21 -0.65
C ARG A 364 -13.52 -7.79 -0.97
N GLY A 365 -13.08 -7.25 -2.10
CA GLY A 365 -13.55 -5.98 -2.65
C GLY A 365 -13.61 -6.02 -4.18
N ASP A 366 -14.41 -5.13 -4.76
CA ASP A 366 -14.58 -5.02 -6.23
C ASP A 366 -13.46 -4.19 -6.89
N THR A 367 -12.62 -3.53 -6.09
CA THR A 367 -11.51 -2.67 -6.52
C THR A 367 -10.24 -2.97 -5.72
N ALA A 368 -9.05 -2.74 -6.30
CA ALA A 368 -7.77 -2.99 -5.62
C ALA A 368 -7.55 -2.11 -4.36
N VAL A 369 -8.20 -0.96 -4.32
CA VAL A 369 -8.19 0.04 -3.25
C VAL A 369 -9.64 0.42 -2.90
N GLY A 370 -9.87 0.96 -1.70
CA GLY A 370 -11.22 1.27 -1.21
C GLY A 370 -11.75 0.22 -0.23
N GLY A 371 -13.08 0.05 -0.21
CA GLY A 371 -13.78 -0.81 0.74
C GLY A 371 -13.57 -2.31 0.48
N PHE A 372 -13.20 -3.05 1.52
CA PHE A 372 -13.14 -4.51 1.54
C PHE A 372 -14.08 -5.02 2.64
N SER A 373 -14.85 -6.06 2.34
CA SER A 373 -15.73 -6.74 3.30
C SER A 373 -15.12 -8.07 3.72
N ALA A 374 -15.13 -8.40 5.02
CA ALA A 374 -14.76 -9.72 5.48
C ALA A 374 -15.79 -10.75 4.99
N ILE A 375 -15.33 -11.78 4.29
CA ILE A 375 -16.18 -12.87 3.75
C ILE A 375 -16.00 -14.18 4.52
N ALA A 376 -14.87 -14.37 5.21
CA ALA A 376 -14.63 -15.53 6.05
C ALA A 376 -13.58 -15.28 7.13
N THR A 377 -13.65 -16.07 8.19
CA THR A 377 -12.59 -16.27 9.17
C THR A 377 -12.21 -17.76 9.14
N THR A 378 -10.92 -18.08 9.14
CA THR A 378 -10.41 -19.46 9.09
C THR A 378 -9.10 -19.60 9.84
N ASN A 379 -8.79 -20.79 10.35
CA ASN A 379 -7.48 -21.11 10.95
C ASN A 379 -6.54 -21.79 9.94
N GLU A 380 -7.07 -22.18 8.77
CA GLU A 380 -6.33 -22.81 7.67
C GLU A 380 -5.62 -21.76 6.79
N GLN A 381 -4.48 -22.12 6.20
CA GLN A 381 -3.76 -21.26 5.22
C GLN A 381 -4.34 -21.32 3.79
N THR A 382 -5.62 -21.71 3.68
CA THR A 382 -6.36 -21.85 2.44
C THR A 382 -7.82 -21.51 2.66
N TYR A 383 -8.47 -20.96 1.64
CA TYR A 383 -9.90 -20.69 1.63
C TYR A 383 -10.46 -20.84 0.21
N LEU A 384 -11.69 -21.32 0.09
CA LEU A 384 -12.43 -21.36 -1.18
C LEU A 384 -13.57 -20.35 -1.06
N ASP A 385 -13.59 -19.36 -1.95
CA ASP A 385 -14.71 -18.44 -2.14
C ASP A 385 -15.62 -18.98 -3.24
N PRO A 386 -16.78 -19.59 -2.93
CA PRO A 386 -17.69 -20.14 -3.92
C PRO A 386 -18.59 -19.07 -4.57
N ASP A 387 -18.74 -17.90 -3.95
CA ASP A 387 -19.82 -16.94 -4.23
C ASP A 387 -19.42 -15.90 -5.29
N ILE A 388 -18.67 -16.33 -6.31
CA ILE A 388 -18.19 -15.49 -7.41
C ILE A 388 -18.83 -15.93 -8.73
N ALA A 389 -19.62 -15.06 -9.32
CA ALA A 389 -20.17 -15.27 -10.66
C ALA A 389 -19.06 -15.30 -11.72
N GLN A 390 -19.21 -16.16 -12.73
CA GLN A 390 -18.41 -16.12 -13.96
C GLN A 390 -18.47 -14.71 -14.58
N GLY A 391 -17.37 -14.21 -15.14
CA GLY A 391 -17.32 -12.85 -15.67
C GLY A 391 -16.82 -11.78 -14.69
N LYS A 392 -16.62 -12.11 -13.41
CA LYS A 392 -16.26 -11.13 -12.38
C LYS A 392 -14.75 -11.07 -12.10
N ILE A 393 -14.25 -9.84 -11.96
CA ILE A 393 -12.95 -9.53 -11.39
C ILE A 393 -13.19 -9.12 -9.94
N VAL A 394 -12.42 -9.69 -9.01
CA VAL A 394 -12.49 -9.38 -7.58
C VAL A 394 -11.08 -9.26 -7.00
N TYR A 395 -10.97 -8.60 -5.86
CA TYR A 395 -9.72 -8.37 -5.16
C TYR A 395 -9.79 -8.94 -3.76
N TYR A 396 -8.74 -9.63 -3.33
CA TYR A 396 -8.67 -10.22 -1.99
C TYR A 396 -7.53 -9.62 -1.16
N ARG A 397 -7.80 -9.48 0.12
CA ARG A 397 -6.83 -9.22 1.18
C ARG A 397 -7.00 -10.28 2.26
N ILE A 398 -5.92 -10.66 2.90
CA ILE A 398 -5.94 -11.63 3.98
C ILE A 398 -5.10 -11.05 5.11
N ARG A 399 -5.66 -11.02 6.31
CA ARG A 399 -4.98 -10.52 7.51
C ARG A 399 -4.93 -11.63 8.55
N SER A 400 -3.78 -11.82 9.19
CA SER A 400 -3.68 -12.68 10.35
C SER A 400 -4.37 -12.00 11.55
N VAL A 401 -4.88 -12.80 12.47
CA VAL A 401 -5.49 -12.36 13.73
C VAL A 401 -4.84 -13.11 14.88
N ASP A 402 -4.45 -12.40 15.93
CA ASP A 402 -3.86 -12.99 17.15
C ASP A 402 -4.92 -13.39 18.19
N GLN A 403 -4.50 -13.71 19.42
CA GLN A 403 -5.41 -14.08 20.50
C GLN A 403 -6.20 -12.89 21.07
N ALA A 404 -5.62 -11.68 21.06
CA ALA A 404 -6.28 -10.45 21.50
C ALA A 404 -7.31 -9.93 20.48
N GLY A 405 -7.18 -10.34 19.21
CA GLY A 405 -8.01 -9.89 18.10
C GLY A 405 -7.34 -8.80 17.24
N ASN A 406 -6.06 -8.48 17.47
CA ASN A 406 -5.31 -7.58 16.60
C ASN A 406 -5.21 -8.17 15.21
N LYS A 407 -5.36 -7.32 14.19
CA LYS A 407 -5.20 -7.70 12.79
C LYS A 407 -3.83 -7.30 12.30
N SER A 408 -3.19 -8.17 11.52
CA SER A 408 -1.92 -7.84 10.86
C SER A 408 -2.06 -6.62 9.95
N GLN A 409 -0.94 -5.93 9.70
CA GLN A 409 -0.91 -4.83 8.73
C GLN A 409 -1.44 -5.27 7.35
N THR A 410 -2.02 -4.31 6.62
CA THR A 410 -2.71 -4.60 5.35
C THR A 410 -1.70 -4.63 4.20
N LYS A 411 -1.47 -5.81 3.60
CA LYS A 411 -0.70 -5.93 2.35
C LYS A 411 -1.55 -5.58 1.12
N LYS A 412 -0.88 -5.32 -0.01
CA LYS A 412 -1.50 -5.06 -1.31
C LYS A 412 -2.45 -6.21 -1.68
N SER A 413 -3.67 -5.87 -2.12
CA SER A 413 -4.64 -6.88 -2.56
C SER A 413 -4.16 -7.64 -3.78
N ILE A 414 -4.43 -8.95 -3.82
CA ILE A 414 -4.29 -9.74 -5.04
C ILE A 414 -5.56 -9.61 -5.90
N ARG A 415 -5.39 -9.49 -7.21
CA ARG A 415 -6.49 -9.56 -8.19
C ARG A 415 -6.76 -11.02 -8.51
N ALA A 416 -8.03 -11.38 -8.64
CA ALA A 416 -8.46 -12.66 -9.20
C ALA A 416 -9.60 -12.43 -10.22
N THR A 417 -9.59 -13.21 -11.29
CA THR A 417 -10.61 -13.15 -12.34
C THR A 417 -11.31 -14.49 -12.41
N MET A 418 -12.64 -14.50 -12.28
CA MET A 418 -13.46 -15.70 -12.41
C MET A 418 -13.81 -15.90 -13.90
N PRO A 419 -13.26 -16.92 -14.56
CA PRO A 419 -13.37 -17.09 -16.00
C PRO A 419 -14.78 -17.53 -16.40
N PHE A 420 -15.08 -17.43 -17.70
CA PHE A 420 -16.22 -18.14 -18.28
C PHE A 420 -15.83 -19.60 -18.57
N PHE A 421 -16.52 -20.53 -17.92
CA PHE A 421 -16.39 -21.97 -18.16
C PHE A 421 -17.31 -22.46 -19.28
N ASP A 422 -18.40 -21.74 -19.53
CA ASP A 422 -19.36 -21.97 -20.60
C ASP A 422 -19.04 -21.07 -21.81
N GLU A 423 -19.42 -21.46 -23.02
CA GLU A 423 -19.09 -20.71 -24.25
C GLU A 423 -19.93 -19.42 -24.36
N VAL A 424 -19.25 -18.26 -24.43
CA VAL A 424 -19.88 -16.94 -24.59
C VAL A 424 -19.86 -16.51 -26.05
N THR A 425 -21.02 -16.36 -26.67
CA THR A 425 -21.09 -15.76 -28.03
C THR A 425 -20.89 -14.26 -27.96
N LEU A 426 -19.89 -13.74 -28.69
CA LEU A 426 -19.65 -12.32 -28.86
C LEU A 426 -20.51 -11.75 -29.99
N GLY A 427 -20.93 -10.49 -29.85
CA GLY A 427 -21.66 -9.76 -30.88
C GLY A 427 -20.74 -9.12 -31.92
N ASP A 428 -21.37 -8.42 -32.87
CA ASP A 428 -20.68 -7.79 -34.02
C ASP A 428 -19.79 -6.60 -33.62
N VAL A 429 -19.87 -6.12 -32.38
CA VAL A 429 -19.03 -5.07 -31.81
C VAL A 429 -18.39 -5.58 -30.51
N ILE A 430 -17.07 -5.41 -30.40
CA ILE A 430 -16.26 -5.84 -29.25
C ILE A 430 -15.63 -4.61 -28.61
N GLN A 431 -15.73 -4.51 -27.27
CA GLN A 431 -15.26 -3.39 -26.46
C GLN A 431 -14.72 -3.87 -25.11
N GLY A 432 -13.87 -3.07 -24.46
CA GLY A 432 -13.39 -3.33 -23.10
C GLY A 432 -12.44 -4.53 -22.96
N THR A 433 -12.49 -5.19 -21.79
CA THR A 433 -11.58 -6.30 -21.46
C THR A 433 -12.26 -7.66 -21.62
N ILE A 434 -11.72 -8.50 -22.50
CA ILE A 434 -12.06 -9.92 -22.63
C ILE A 434 -11.22 -10.71 -21.62
N ILE A 435 -11.86 -11.14 -20.54
CA ILE A 435 -11.27 -11.95 -19.47
C ILE A 435 -11.10 -13.42 -19.89
N PRO A 436 -10.33 -14.26 -19.17
CA PRO A 436 -10.12 -15.67 -19.54
C PRO A 436 -11.44 -16.45 -19.66
N GLY A 437 -11.57 -17.28 -20.70
CA GLY A 437 -12.80 -18.02 -21.00
C GLY A 437 -12.85 -18.52 -22.44
N VAL A 438 -13.95 -19.18 -22.80
CA VAL A 438 -14.23 -19.63 -24.18
C VAL A 438 -15.27 -18.71 -24.80
N TYR A 439 -14.93 -18.12 -25.95
CA TYR A 439 -15.76 -17.17 -26.68
C TYR A 439 -15.99 -17.62 -28.11
N LYS A 440 -17.17 -17.35 -28.67
CA LYS A 440 -17.49 -17.66 -30.05
C LYS A 440 -17.75 -16.41 -30.87
N ILE A 441 -17.15 -16.35 -32.06
CA ILE A 441 -17.40 -15.30 -33.05
C ILE A 441 -18.02 -15.96 -34.29
N ASN A 442 -19.29 -15.63 -34.56
CA ASN A 442 -20.08 -16.25 -35.64
C ASN A 442 -19.93 -15.54 -37.00
N ALA A 443 -19.49 -14.27 -37.02
CA ALA A 443 -19.47 -13.41 -38.20
C ALA A 443 -18.27 -12.45 -38.15
N LEU A 444 -18.35 -11.30 -38.83
CA LEU A 444 -17.34 -10.24 -38.71
C LEU A 444 -17.63 -9.40 -37.47
N ALA A 445 -16.80 -9.54 -36.43
CA ALA A 445 -16.83 -8.67 -35.26
C ALA A 445 -15.92 -7.45 -35.47
N THR A 446 -16.23 -6.32 -34.83
CA THR A 446 -15.52 -5.04 -35.01
C THR A 446 -15.06 -4.45 -33.68
N VAL A 447 -13.78 -4.06 -33.60
CA VAL A 447 -13.26 -3.13 -32.57
C VAL A 447 -13.37 -1.71 -33.12
N PRO A 448 -14.27 -0.86 -32.62
CA PRO A 448 -14.57 0.44 -33.23
C PRO A 448 -13.48 1.49 -32.94
N VAL A 449 -13.53 2.61 -33.69
CA VAL A 449 -12.59 3.74 -33.53
C VAL A 449 -12.67 4.32 -32.12
N GLY A 450 -11.51 4.61 -31.52
CA GLY A 450 -11.40 5.17 -30.16
C GLY A 450 -11.48 4.14 -29.02
N GLU A 451 -11.93 2.91 -29.30
CA GLU A 451 -11.95 1.84 -28.31
C GLU A 451 -10.60 1.08 -28.23
N THR A 452 -10.28 0.59 -27.04
CA THR A 452 -9.14 -0.30 -26.81
C THR A 452 -9.64 -1.62 -26.23
N VAL A 453 -9.66 -2.67 -27.05
CA VAL A 453 -10.01 -4.02 -26.61
C VAL A 453 -8.77 -4.71 -26.07
N LYS A 454 -8.86 -5.20 -24.83
CA LYS A 454 -7.79 -5.94 -24.15
C LYS A 454 -8.19 -7.38 -23.95
N VAL A 455 -7.36 -8.32 -24.40
CA VAL A 455 -7.60 -9.76 -24.22
C VAL A 455 -6.58 -10.31 -23.23
N GLU A 456 -7.07 -10.88 -22.14
CA GLU A 456 -6.26 -11.45 -21.06
C GLU A 456 -5.68 -12.84 -21.40
N PRO A 457 -4.68 -13.34 -20.65
CA PRO A 457 -4.12 -14.68 -20.87
C PRO A 457 -5.18 -15.79 -20.80
N GLY A 458 -4.97 -16.88 -21.53
CA GLY A 458 -5.82 -18.07 -21.49
C GLY A 458 -7.19 -17.95 -22.17
N VAL A 459 -7.52 -16.82 -22.81
CA VAL A 459 -8.71 -16.66 -23.65
C VAL A 459 -8.67 -17.58 -24.87
N ARG A 460 -9.82 -18.15 -25.24
CA ARG A 460 -9.99 -19.02 -26.41
C ARG A 460 -11.15 -18.53 -27.27
N PHE A 461 -10.89 -18.26 -28.53
CA PHE A 461 -11.89 -17.88 -29.53
C PHE A 461 -12.18 -19.04 -30.49
N THR A 462 -13.44 -19.50 -30.49
CA THR A 462 -14.02 -20.36 -31.52
C THR A 462 -14.49 -19.47 -32.68
N MET A 463 -13.84 -19.58 -33.83
CA MET A 463 -14.17 -18.81 -35.03
C MET A 463 -15.04 -19.66 -35.98
N ALA A 464 -16.21 -19.16 -36.36
CA ALA A 464 -17.02 -19.79 -37.40
C ALA A 464 -16.41 -19.60 -38.80
N ALA A 465 -16.79 -20.44 -39.76
CA ALA A 465 -16.33 -20.30 -41.15
C ALA A 465 -16.72 -18.93 -41.72
N GLY A 466 -15.75 -18.23 -42.32
CA GLY A 466 -15.93 -16.87 -42.83
C GLY A 466 -16.00 -15.76 -41.77
N ALA A 467 -15.98 -16.08 -40.47
CA ALA A 467 -15.91 -15.10 -39.38
C ALA A 467 -14.57 -14.36 -39.37
N GLY A 468 -14.48 -13.22 -38.69
CA GLY A 468 -13.24 -12.44 -38.60
C GLY A 468 -13.33 -11.31 -37.59
N LEU A 469 -12.24 -10.58 -37.40
CA LEU A 469 -12.15 -9.45 -36.48
C LEU A 469 -11.59 -8.22 -37.20
N ALA A 470 -12.42 -7.21 -37.44
CA ALA A 470 -12.00 -5.92 -37.99
C ALA A 470 -11.60 -4.97 -36.85
N VAL A 471 -10.39 -4.41 -36.90
CA VAL A 471 -9.86 -3.47 -35.91
C VAL A 471 -9.79 -2.08 -36.54
N LYS A 472 -10.56 -1.14 -35.98
CA LYS A 472 -10.55 0.29 -36.31
C LYS A 472 -9.98 1.15 -35.17
N GLY A 473 -10.01 0.62 -33.94
CA GLY A 473 -9.38 1.20 -32.75
C GLY A 473 -8.07 0.49 -32.40
N SER A 474 -7.93 0.10 -31.14
CA SER A 474 -6.79 -0.67 -30.64
C SER A 474 -7.20 -2.07 -30.17
N LEU A 475 -6.43 -3.09 -30.56
CA LEU A 475 -6.56 -4.47 -30.10
C LEU A 475 -5.25 -4.91 -29.45
N VAL A 476 -5.28 -5.20 -28.15
CA VAL A 476 -4.13 -5.67 -27.37
C VAL A 476 -4.42 -7.07 -26.84
N VAL A 477 -3.72 -8.07 -27.38
CA VAL A 477 -3.86 -9.48 -27.01
C VAL A 477 -2.63 -9.92 -26.21
N SER A 478 -2.81 -10.11 -24.90
CA SER A 478 -1.73 -10.43 -23.96
C SER A 478 -1.84 -11.87 -23.47
N GLY A 479 -1.25 -12.81 -24.20
CA GLY A 479 -1.07 -14.18 -23.74
C GLY A 479 0.19 -14.39 -22.91
N GLU A 480 0.23 -15.49 -22.14
CA GLU A 480 1.42 -15.98 -21.47
C GLU A 480 1.88 -17.34 -22.03
N ALA A 481 3.13 -17.73 -21.79
CA ALA A 481 3.67 -19.00 -22.30
C ALA A 481 2.91 -20.25 -21.81
N LYS A 482 2.29 -20.20 -20.62
CA LYS A 482 1.42 -21.25 -20.07
C LYS A 482 -0.07 -21.04 -20.36
N GLU A 483 -0.47 -19.80 -20.59
CA GLU A 483 -1.86 -19.37 -20.79
C GLU A 483 -1.94 -18.53 -22.07
N ARG A 484 -1.64 -19.18 -23.21
CA ARG A 484 -1.69 -18.58 -24.54
C ARG A 484 -3.13 -18.19 -24.90
N VAL A 485 -3.27 -17.11 -25.67
CA VAL A 485 -4.55 -16.79 -26.32
C VAL A 485 -4.67 -17.62 -27.60
N LEU A 486 -5.81 -18.29 -27.78
CA LEU A 486 -6.04 -19.20 -28.90
C LEU A 486 -7.17 -18.67 -29.78
N PHE A 487 -6.98 -18.64 -31.09
CA PHE A 487 -8.02 -18.49 -32.10
C PHE A 487 -8.06 -19.77 -32.94
N THR A 488 -9.21 -20.43 -32.96
CA THR A 488 -9.40 -21.73 -33.60
C THR A 488 -10.69 -21.77 -34.39
N GLY A 489 -10.61 -22.12 -35.67
CA GLY A 489 -11.75 -22.33 -36.54
C GLY A 489 -11.32 -23.00 -37.84
N GLU A 490 -12.19 -23.01 -38.84
CA GLU A 490 -11.89 -23.46 -40.21
C GLU A 490 -12.36 -22.39 -41.19
N ASP A 491 -11.54 -22.07 -42.19
CA ASP A 491 -11.82 -21.09 -43.25
C ASP A 491 -12.31 -19.71 -42.74
N TRP A 492 -11.77 -19.24 -41.62
CA TRP A 492 -12.07 -17.91 -41.06
C TRP A 492 -11.09 -16.84 -41.58
N LYS A 493 -11.53 -15.58 -41.61
CA LYS A 493 -10.87 -14.46 -42.31
C LYS A 493 -9.71 -13.78 -41.56
N GLY A 494 -9.35 -14.27 -40.37
CA GLY A 494 -8.30 -13.67 -39.55
C GLY A 494 -8.71 -12.37 -38.83
N ILE A 495 -7.68 -11.62 -38.45
CA ILE A 495 -7.76 -10.28 -37.86
C ILE A 495 -7.33 -9.27 -38.94
N SER A 496 -8.18 -8.28 -39.22
CA SER A 496 -7.88 -7.20 -40.15
C SER A 496 -7.73 -5.85 -39.44
N GLY A 497 -6.76 -5.04 -39.84
CA GLY A 497 -6.54 -3.68 -39.34
C GLY A 497 -6.83 -2.65 -40.42
N GLU A 498 -7.68 -1.68 -40.10
CA GLU A 498 -7.95 -0.51 -40.93
C GLU A 498 -6.90 0.61 -40.70
N PRO A 499 -6.84 1.64 -41.57
CA PRO A 499 -5.91 2.75 -41.40
C PRO A 499 -6.08 3.46 -40.06
N GLY A 500 -4.97 3.64 -39.33
CA GLY A 500 -4.93 4.19 -37.97
C GLY A 500 -5.14 3.16 -36.84
N ALA A 501 -5.44 1.90 -37.15
CA ALA A 501 -5.58 0.86 -36.13
C ALA A 501 -4.23 0.50 -35.47
N ILE A 502 -4.29 0.06 -34.21
CA ILE A 502 -3.13 -0.44 -33.45
C ILE A 502 -3.42 -1.89 -33.04
N ILE A 503 -2.56 -2.83 -33.43
CA ILE A 503 -2.71 -4.26 -33.13
C ILE A 503 -1.44 -4.77 -32.45
N GLU A 504 -1.59 -5.21 -31.20
CA GLU A 504 -0.51 -5.81 -30.41
C GLU A 504 -0.87 -7.27 -30.06
N LEU A 505 -0.08 -8.23 -30.52
CA LEU A 505 -0.31 -9.67 -30.30
C LEU A 505 0.91 -10.29 -29.62
N SER A 506 0.72 -10.81 -28.40
CA SER A 506 1.76 -11.54 -27.64
C SER A 506 1.29 -12.93 -27.24
N ASN A 507 2.10 -13.97 -27.49
CA ASN A 507 1.80 -15.37 -27.14
C ASN A 507 0.44 -15.88 -27.68
N VAL A 508 0.18 -15.61 -28.96
CA VAL A 508 -1.10 -15.95 -29.63
C VAL A 508 -0.91 -17.15 -30.57
N SER A 509 -1.87 -18.07 -30.60
CA SER A 509 -1.96 -19.09 -31.66
C SER A 509 -3.25 -18.90 -32.47
N MET A 510 -3.14 -18.87 -33.79
CA MET A 510 -4.24 -18.67 -34.73
C MET A 510 -4.23 -19.82 -35.74
N ASN A 511 -5.29 -20.62 -35.77
CA ASN A 511 -5.35 -21.86 -36.55
C ASN A 511 -6.59 -21.90 -37.45
N GLY A 512 -6.41 -22.37 -38.68
CA GLY A 512 -7.45 -22.53 -39.70
C GLY A 512 -7.94 -21.23 -40.34
N CYS A 513 -7.13 -20.18 -40.28
CA CYS A 513 -7.38 -18.91 -40.96
C CYS A 513 -7.03 -18.99 -42.46
N THR A 514 -7.69 -18.19 -43.29
CA THR A 514 -7.39 -18.02 -44.73
C THR A 514 -6.49 -16.83 -45.01
N GLN A 515 -6.53 -15.80 -44.16
CA GLN A 515 -5.55 -14.73 -44.14
C GLN A 515 -5.42 -14.31 -42.68
N CYS A 516 -4.37 -14.72 -41.97
CA CYS A 516 -4.42 -14.70 -40.50
C CYS A 516 -4.39 -13.28 -39.93
N ILE A 517 -3.52 -12.43 -40.48
CA ILE A 517 -3.40 -11.00 -40.14
C ILE A 517 -3.34 -10.21 -41.44
N ASP A 518 -4.20 -9.20 -41.61
CA ASP A 518 -4.28 -8.29 -42.77
C ASP A 518 -4.31 -6.84 -42.30
N VAL A 519 -3.22 -6.10 -42.43
CA VAL A 519 -3.12 -4.72 -41.90
C VAL A 519 -2.74 -3.71 -42.97
N LYS A 520 -3.42 -2.56 -42.99
CA LYS A 520 -3.25 -1.50 -44.00
C LYS A 520 -3.34 -0.13 -43.33
N GLY A 521 -2.28 0.67 -43.43
CA GLY A 521 -2.14 1.94 -42.70
C GLY A 521 -2.17 1.80 -41.18
N SER A 522 -1.88 0.61 -40.65
CA SER A 522 -1.98 0.28 -39.21
C SER A 522 -0.59 0.13 -38.57
N ALA A 523 -0.55 0.17 -37.23
CA ALA A 523 0.62 -0.27 -36.47
C ALA A 523 0.42 -1.71 -35.99
N LEU A 524 1.37 -2.60 -36.30
CA LEU A 524 1.34 -4.02 -35.91
C LEU A 524 2.58 -4.37 -35.07
N THR A 525 2.38 -4.84 -33.84
CA THR A 525 3.44 -5.42 -33.01
C THR A 525 3.09 -6.86 -32.65
N VAL A 526 3.99 -7.78 -32.95
CA VAL A 526 3.77 -9.23 -32.87
C VAL A 526 4.94 -9.88 -32.15
N ARG A 527 4.66 -10.67 -31.11
CA ARG A 527 5.67 -11.39 -30.30
C ARG A 527 5.21 -12.82 -29.98
N SER A 528 6.04 -13.81 -30.32
CA SER A 528 5.81 -15.23 -29.95
C SER A 528 4.46 -15.78 -30.44
N ILE A 529 4.16 -15.62 -31.72
CA ILE A 529 2.90 -16.09 -32.33
C ILE A 529 3.05 -17.39 -33.13
N SER A 530 1.96 -18.12 -33.31
CA SER A 530 1.89 -19.29 -34.19
C SER A 530 0.66 -19.20 -35.10
N LEU A 531 0.89 -19.12 -36.41
CA LEU A 531 -0.11 -19.02 -37.46
C LEU A 531 -0.13 -20.31 -38.27
N SER A 532 -1.31 -20.92 -38.42
CA SER A 532 -1.51 -22.02 -39.36
C SER A 532 -2.80 -21.88 -40.16
N GLY A 533 -2.69 -22.13 -41.46
CA GLY A 533 -3.79 -22.06 -42.42
C GLY A 533 -3.68 -23.13 -43.50
N SER A 534 -4.44 -22.95 -44.58
CA SER A 534 -4.52 -23.88 -45.72
C SER A 534 -4.40 -23.21 -47.10
N LYS A 535 -4.55 -21.88 -47.15
CA LYS A 535 -4.58 -21.02 -48.35
C LYS A 535 -4.38 -19.57 -47.94
N GLY A 536 -4.18 -18.67 -48.90
CA GLY A 536 -3.97 -17.24 -48.71
C GLY A 536 -2.66 -16.90 -48.00
N ALA A 537 -2.63 -15.83 -47.19
CA ALA A 537 -1.41 -15.31 -46.58
C ALA A 537 -1.40 -15.47 -45.05
N GLY A 538 -0.27 -15.89 -44.46
CA GLY A 538 -0.11 -15.93 -43.01
C GLY A 538 -0.13 -14.53 -42.40
N LEU A 539 0.75 -13.66 -42.92
CA LEU A 539 0.76 -12.22 -42.71
C LEU A 539 0.54 -11.50 -44.04
N PHE A 540 -0.33 -10.49 -44.06
CA PHE A 540 -0.49 -9.55 -45.16
C PHE A 540 -0.31 -8.13 -44.62
N LEU A 541 0.74 -7.44 -45.10
CA LEU A 541 1.18 -6.13 -44.63
C LEU A 541 1.12 -5.15 -45.80
N GLY A 542 0.07 -4.34 -45.86
CA GLY A 542 -0.18 -3.39 -46.96
C GLY A 542 0.50 -2.03 -46.78
N ASP A 543 0.08 -1.08 -47.62
CA ASP A 543 0.59 0.30 -47.64
C ASP A 543 0.53 0.99 -46.27
N ASP A 544 1.50 1.89 -46.04
CA ASP A 544 1.68 2.71 -44.84
C ASP A 544 1.66 1.97 -43.49
N CYS A 545 1.77 0.64 -43.49
CA CYS A 545 1.89 -0.17 -42.28
C CYS A 545 3.25 0.04 -41.61
N ILE A 546 3.26 0.15 -40.28
CA ILE A 546 4.49 0.01 -39.46
C ILE A 546 4.39 -1.31 -38.72
N PHE A 547 5.38 -2.20 -38.90
CA PHE A 547 5.31 -3.55 -38.32
C PHE A 547 6.59 -4.01 -37.62
N GLU A 548 6.42 -4.63 -36.45
CA GLU A 548 7.46 -5.39 -35.74
C GLU A 548 6.97 -6.82 -35.50
N VAL A 549 7.62 -7.79 -36.11
CA VAL A 549 7.29 -9.22 -35.96
C VAL A 549 8.49 -9.95 -35.37
N GLU A 550 8.33 -10.49 -34.17
CA GLU A 550 9.35 -11.26 -33.45
C GLU A 550 8.81 -12.65 -33.06
N ASP A 551 9.59 -13.70 -33.26
CA ASP A 551 9.25 -15.09 -32.87
C ASP A 551 7.88 -15.56 -33.43
N ALA A 552 7.63 -15.27 -34.71
CA ALA A 552 6.44 -15.77 -35.41
C ALA A 552 6.71 -17.14 -36.05
N GLN A 553 5.79 -18.10 -35.87
CA GLN A 553 5.82 -19.40 -36.56
C GLN A 553 4.69 -19.45 -37.60
N ILE A 554 5.02 -19.57 -38.89
CA ILE A 554 4.05 -19.43 -39.99
C ILE A 554 4.13 -20.62 -40.95
N LYS A 555 3.01 -21.35 -41.12
CA LYS A 555 2.94 -22.56 -41.96
C LYS A 555 1.58 -22.79 -42.63
N GLY A 556 1.59 -23.51 -43.76
CA GLY A 556 0.39 -24.00 -44.45
C GLY A 556 -0.28 -23.02 -45.41
N PHE A 557 0.31 -21.84 -45.65
CA PHE A 557 -0.26 -20.78 -46.49
C PHE A 557 0.23 -20.86 -47.95
N ASP A 558 -0.45 -20.16 -48.86
CA ASP A 558 0.08 -19.90 -50.20
C ASP A 558 1.28 -18.94 -50.12
N GLU A 559 1.23 -17.98 -49.21
CA GLU A 559 2.29 -17.01 -48.91
C GLU A 559 2.48 -16.96 -47.38
N GLY A 560 3.69 -17.18 -46.86
CA GLY A 560 3.95 -17.07 -45.42
C GLY A 560 3.76 -15.62 -44.94
N ALA A 561 4.48 -14.69 -45.54
CA ALA A 561 4.29 -13.25 -45.32
C ALA A 561 4.33 -12.47 -46.65
N VAL A 562 3.32 -11.65 -46.90
CA VAL A 562 3.24 -10.71 -48.03
C VAL A 562 3.45 -9.29 -47.50
N ILE A 563 4.41 -8.57 -48.07
CA ILE A 563 4.65 -7.16 -47.81
C ILE A 563 4.29 -6.41 -49.09
N GLU A 564 3.11 -5.82 -49.12
CA GLU A 564 2.63 -4.94 -50.19
C GLU A 564 3.03 -3.47 -49.99
N GLY A 565 3.47 -3.08 -48.79
CA GLY A 565 3.97 -1.73 -48.54
C GLY A 565 4.47 -1.54 -47.11
N GLY A 566 4.61 -0.27 -46.71
CA GLY A 566 5.00 0.09 -45.35
C GLY A 566 6.48 -0.14 -45.01
N LYS A 567 6.79 -0.14 -43.71
CA LYS A 567 8.15 -0.34 -43.19
C LYS A 567 8.15 -1.16 -41.91
N GLY A 568 9.10 -2.10 -41.78
CA GLY A 568 9.18 -2.90 -40.57
C GLY A 568 10.22 -4.01 -40.61
N LYS A 569 10.21 -4.82 -39.57
CA LYS A 569 11.16 -5.93 -39.37
C LYS A 569 10.43 -7.24 -39.07
N VAL A 570 10.96 -8.33 -39.61
CA VAL A 570 10.61 -9.70 -39.20
C VAL A 570 11.90 -10.34 -38.68
N ILE A 571 11.91 -10.72 -37.41
CA ILE A 571 13.10 -11.24 -36.71
C ILE A 571 12.80 -12.51 -35.93
N LYS A 572 13.80 -13.37 -35.76
CA LYS A 572 13.73 -14.62 -34.95
C LYS A 572 12.57 -15.56 -35.33
N SER A 573 11.99 -15.40 -36.51
CA SER A 573 10.73 -16.04 -36.91
C SER A 573 11.00 -17.27 -37.78
N THR A 574 10.09 -18.25 -37.76
CA THR A 574 10.18 -19.50 -38.54
C THR A 574 9.04 -19.58 -39.55
N ILE A 575 9.36 -19.56 -40.83
CA ILE A 575 8.40 -19.55 -41.95
C ILE A 575 8.68 -20.75 -42.84
N THR A 576 7.85 -21.79 -42.73
CA THR A 576 8.12 -23.10 -43.34
C THR A 576 6.83 -23.82 -43.74
N GLY A 577 6.87 -24.68 -44.77
CA GLY A 577 5.71 -25.44 -45.22
C GLY A 577 4.59 -24.58 -45.82
N ASN A 578 4.93 -23.43 -46.41
CA ASN A 578 4.06 -22.62 -47.26
C ASN A 578 4.43 -22.86 -48.74
N LYS A 579 3.66 -22.36 -49.72
CA LYS A 579 4.14 -22.39 -51.12
C LYS A 579 5.32 -21.44 -51.31
N ARG A 580 5.15 -20.19 -50.88
CA ARG A 580 6.22 -19.18 -50.85
C ARG A 580 6.40 -18.66 -49.43
N GLY A 581 7.64 -18.48 -48.98
CA GLY A 581 7.96 -18.05 -47.61
C GLY A 581 7.65 -16.57 -47.37
N ILE A 582 8.47 -15.68 -47.94
CA ILE A 582 8.24 -14.22 -47.92
C ILE A 582 8.09 -13.68 -49.35
N ASN A 583 7.13 -12.79 -49.56
CA ASN A 583 6.90 -12.08 -50.82
C ASN A 583 6.90 -10.56 -50.59
N LEU A 584 8.01 -9.90 -50.91
CA LEU A 584 8.22 -8.45 -50.77
C LEU A 584 7.92 -7.73 -52.10
N ARG A 585 6.75 -7.12 -52.21
CA ARG A 585 6.31 -6.42 -53.43
C ARG A 585 6.77 -4.95 -53.41
N GLU A 586 6.45 -4.22 -52.35
CA GLU A 586 6.87 -2.83 -52.15
C GLU A 586 7.22 -2.58 -50.66
N GLY A 587 7.62 -1.36 -50.31
CA GLY A 587 8.02 -0.99 -48.95
C GLY A 587 9.46 -1.36 -48.57
N THR A 588 9.74 -1.41 -47.27
CA THR A 588 11.06 -1.76 -46.70
C THR A 588 10.94 -2.81 -45.60
N LEU A 589 11.74 -3.87 -45.68
CA LEU A 589 11.69 -5.03 -44.79
C LEU A 589 13.09 -5.40 -44.30
N ASP A 590 13.29 -5.36 -42.98
CA ASP A 590 14.50 -5.88 -42.33
C ASP A 590 14.29 -7.34 -41.91
N LEU A 591 15.24 -8.22 -42.27
CA LEU A 591 15.23 -9.65 -41.92
C LEU A 591 16.50 -10.04 -41.17
N ALA A 592 16.37 -10.47 -39.91
CA ALA A 592 17.49 -10.95 -39.09
C ALA A 592 17.10 -12.18 -38.24
N ASP A 593 18.03 -13.15 -38.16
CA ASP A 593 17.94 -14.35 -37.32
C ASP A 593 16.69 -15.21 -37.57
N ASN A 594 16.12 -15.18 -38.78
CA ASN A 594 14.94 -15.98 -39.15
C ASN A 594 15.31 -17.36 -39.73
N ASN A 595 14.34 -18.28 -39.67
CA ASN A 595 14.36 -19.62 -40.26
C ASN A 595 13.31 -19.69 -41.39
N ILE A 596 13.70 -19.40 -42.64
CA ILE A 596 12.80 -19.36 -43.80
C ILE A 596 13.21 -20.47 -44.78
N PHE A 597 12.69 -21.68 -44.57
CA PHE A 597 13.14 -22.86 -45.30
C PHE A 597 12.01 -23.88 -45.49
N GLY A 598 12.11 -24.71 -46.54
CA GLY A 598 11.17 -25.80 -46.76
C GLY A 598 9.81 -25.30 -47.26
N ASN A 599 9.74 -24.11 -47.85
CA ASN A 599 8.59 -23.67 -48.62
C ASN A 599 8.67 -24.29 -50.03
N SER A 600 7.55 -24.69 -50.63
CA SER A 600 7.58 -25.62 -51.77
C SER A 600 8.17 -24.99 -53.04
N GLU A 601 7.78 -23.76 -53.37
CA GLU A 601 8.19 -23.02 -54.56
C GLU A 601 9.43 -22.15 -54.30
N LYS A 602 9.35 -21.20 -53.36
CA LYS A 602 10.40 -20.21 -53.06
C LYS A 602 10.47 -19.90 -51.57
N GLU A 603 11.68 -19.68 -51.06
CA GLU A 603 11.85 -19.21 -49.68
C GLU A 603 11.58 -17.69 -49.60
N ILE A 604 12.14 -16.90 -50.52
CA ILE A 604 11.89 -15.45 -50.60
C ILE A 604 11.76 -15.00 -52.06
N VAL A 605 10.73 -14.22 -52.34
CA VAL A 605 10.47 -13.51 -53.61
C VAL A 605 10.48 -12.01 -53.33
N THR A 606 11.11 -11.20 -54.17
CA THR A 606 11.08 -9.73 -54.04
C THR A 606 11.07 -8.98 -55.37
N ALA A 607 10.24 -7.93 -55.47
CA ALA A 607 10.36 -6.93 -56.53
C ALA A 607 11.31 -5.77 -56.15
N ARG A 608 11.62 -5.62 -54.85
CA ARG A 608 12.53 -4.61 -54.28
C ARG A 608 13.94 -5.17 -54.07
N SER A 609 14.92 -4.28 -53.92
CA SER A 609 16.26 -4.67 -53.45
C SER A 609 16.18 -5.08 -51.97
N LEU A 610 16.62 -6.30 -51.64
CA LEU A 610 16.62 -6.84 -50.28
C LEU A 610 18.03 -7.35 -49.91
N VAL A 611 18.49 -7.06 -48.70
CA VAL A 611 19.76 -7.55 -48.16
C VAL A 611 19.47 -8.59 -47.07
N LEU A 612 20.07 -9.77 -47.18
CA LEU A 612 19.94 -10.83 -46.18
C LEU A 612 21.23 -10.92 -45.36
N ASP A 613 21.12 -10.76 -44.04
CA ASP A 613 22.22 -10.89 -43.09
C ASP A 613 21.77 -11.74 -41.89
N GLY A 614 22.35 -12.94 -41.74
CA GLY A 614 22.09 -13.81 -40.59
C GLY A 614 20.74 -14.52 -40.60
N ASN A 615 20.27 -15.02 -41.75
CA ASN A 615 19.04 -15.82 -41.82
C ASN A 615 19.37 -17.27 -42.27
N TYR A 616 18.65 -18.26 -41.73
CA TYR A 616 18.73 -19.66 -42.18
C TYR A 616 17.72 -19.91 -43.30
N LEU A 617 18.20 -20.39 -44.46
CA LEU A 617 17.39 -20.63 -45.66
C LEU A 617 17.36 -22.09 -46.13
N GLY A 618 17.79 -23.04 -45.29
CA GLY A 618 17.80 -24.47 -45.64
C GLY A 618 18.95 -24.93 -46.55
N ALA A 619 19.83 -24.02 -47.00
CA ALA A 619 21.02 -24.36 -47.79
C ALA A 619 22.20 -23.43 -47.43
N SER A 620 23.43 -23.93 -47.64
CA SER A 620 24.69 -23.25 -47.28
C SER A 620 25.39 -22.55 -48.45
N ALA A 621 24.88 -22.67 -49.67
CA ALA A 621 25.45 -22.05 -50.87
C ALA A 621 24.40 -21.23 -51.64
N ALA A 622 24.80 -20.03 -52.11
CA ALA A 622 23.89 -19.05 -52.71
C ALA A 622 23.06 -19.57 -53.90
N LYS A 623 23.63 -20.47 -54.70
CA LYS A 623 22.99 -21.09 -55.87
C LYS A 623 21.83 -22.05 -55.53
N ASP A 624 21.82 -22.59 -54.31
CA ASP A 624 20.86 -23.62 -53.87
C ASP A 624 19.72 -23.00 -53.03
N LEU A 625 19.76 -21.68 -52.79
CA LEU A 625 18.70 -20.93 -52.14
C LEU A 625 17.53 -20.74 -53.12
N LYS A 626 16.30 -21.09 -52.72
CA LYS A 626 15.10 -20.87 -53.56
C LYS A 626 14.66 -19.39 -53.56
N LEU A 627 15.51 -18.52 -54.05
CA LEU A 627 15.31 -17.07 -54.09
C LEU A 627 14.76 -16.61 -55.44
N GLU A 628 14.15 -15.42 -55.45
CA GLU A 628 13.70 -14.74 -56.67
C GLU A 628 13.73 -13.22 -56.49
N GLY A 629 14.25 -12.49 -57.47
CA GLY A 629 14.33 -11.03 -57.45
C GLY A 629 15.71 -10.46 -57.10
N LYS A 630 15.74 -9.17 -56.72
CA LYS A 630 16.97 -8.41 -56.43
C LYS A 630 17.45 -8.64 -54.99
N ILE A 631 17.99 -9.83 -54.71
CA ILE A 631 18.43 -10.22 -53.36
C ILE A 631 19.96 -10.25 -53.28
N SER A 632 20.52 -9.54 -52.30
CA SER A 632 21.94 -9.56 -51.95
C SER A 632 22.15 -10.33 -50.64
N VAL A 633 22.77 -11.50 -50.71
CA VAL A 633 22.98 -12.37 -49.53
C VAL A 633 24.34 -12.05 -48.91
N LYS A 634 24.35 -11.16 -47.91
CA LYS A 634 25.58 -10.79 -47.17
C LYS A 634 26.04 -11.95 -46.30
N SER A 635 25.13 -12.55 -45.53
CA SER A 635 25.42 -13.74 -44.73
C SER A 635 24.19 -14.62 -44.51
N LEU A 636 24.43 -15.91 -44.31
CA LEU A 636 23.44 -16.92 -43.91
C LEU A 636 23.79 -17.53 -42.56
N LEU A 637 22.88 -18.30 -41.99
CA LEU A 637 23.19 -19.23 -40.90
C LEU A 637 23.39 -20.65 -41.45
N ASP A 638 24.33 -21.42 -40.87
CA ASP A 638 24.62 -22.80 -41.28
C ASP A 638 23.64 -23.85 -40.72
N ALA A 639 22.89 -23.48 -39.69
CA ALA A 639 21.82 -24.23 -39.07
C ALA A 639 20.71 -23.26 -38.61
N PRO A 640 19.52 -23.74 -38.19
CA PRO A 640 18.46 -22.88 -37.70
C PRO A 640 18.90 -21.95 -36.55
N ALA A 641 18.41 -20.72 -36.56
CA ALA A 641 18.51 -19.79 -35.45
C ALA A 641 17.75 -20.33 -34.21
N PRO A 642 18.25 -20.09 -32.98
CA PRO A 642 19.46 -19.33 -32.64
C PRO A 642 20.77 -20.13 -32.63
N GLN A 643 20.78 -21.43 -32.98
CA GLN A 643 21.96 -22.29 -32.88
C GLN A 643 22.93 -22.17 -34.08
N GLY A 644 22.44 -21.67 -35.22
CA GLY A 644 23.23 -21.46 -36.43
C GLY A 644 24.39 -20.48 -36.28
N ARG A 645 25.52 -20.82 -36.89
CA ARG A 645 26.69 -19.94 -37.04
C ARG A 645 26.56 -19.14 -38.33
N ARG A 646 26.98 -17.87 -38.29
CA ARG A 646 26.93 -16.97 -39.44
C ARG A 646 28.04 -17.29 -40.45
N ILE A 647 27.65 -17.64 -41.67
CA ILE A 647 28.53 -17.79 -42.85
C ILE A 647 28.35 -16.55 -43.72
N VAL A 648 29.43 -15.78 -43.93
CA VAL A 648 29.46 -14.66 -44.87
C VAL A 648 29.62 -15.22 -46.29
N LEU A 649 28.81 -14.75 -47.24
CA LEU A 649 28.80 -15.23 -48.64
C LEU A 649 29.22 -14.16 -49.66
N ILE A 650 29.23 -12.90 -49.25
CA ILE A 650 29.86 -11.81 -49.99
C ILE A 650 31.08 -11.39 -49.18
N ASP A 651 32.27 -11.79 -49.64
CA ASP A 651 33.46 -11.00 -49.33
C ASP A 651 33.24 -9.59 -49.89
N ASP A 652 33.49 -8.57 -49.06
CA ASP A 652 33.42 -7.18 -49.51
C ASP A 652 34.35 -7.01 -50.71
N LYS A 653 33.79 -6.64 -51.88
CA LYS A 653 34.60 -6.30 -53.05
C LYS A 653 35.64 -5.26 -52.66
N ASP A 654 36.91 -5.59 -52.90
CA ASP A 654 38.10 -4.95 -52.33
C ASP A 654 37.98 -3.42 -52.19
N VAL A 655 37.58 -2.98 -51.01
CA VAL A 655 37.97 -1.68 -50.49
C VAL A 655 39.29 -1.93 -49.78
N SER A 656 40.41 -1.52 -50.37
CA SER A 656 41.73 -1.85 -49.82
C SER A 656 41.84 -1.42 -48.34
N PRO A 657 42.69 -2.04 -47.52
CA PRO A 657 42.93 -1.60 -46.14
C PRO A 657 43.30 -0.11 -46.05
N GLU A 658 43.88 0.47 -47.12
CA GLU A 658 44.19 1.89 -47.23
C GLU A 658 42.93 2.73 -47.53
N GLU A 659 42.03 2.27 -48.39
CA GLU A 659 40.74 2.92 -48.63
C GLU A 659 39.80 2.84 -47.42
N LEU A 660 39.74 1.71 -46.71
CA LEU A 660 38.97 1.58 -45.46
C LEU A 660 39.53 2.55 -44.41
N LYS A 661 40.86 2.65 -44.29
CA LYS A 661 41.54 3.61 -43.43
C LYS A 661 41.27 5.06 -43.87
N ALA A 662 41.22 5.36 -45.17
CA ALA A 662 40.90 6.68 -45.69
C ALA A 662 39.44 7.07 -45.43
N LYS A 663 38.48 6.18 -45.68
CA LYS A 663 37.05 6.35 -45.38
C LYS A 663 36.80 6.53 -43.88
N PHE A 664 37.45 5.71 -43.05
CA PHE A 664 37.42 5.86 -41.60
C PHE A 664 37.94 7.24 -41.15
N THR A 665 39.14 7.65 -41.59
CA THR A 665 39.73 8.94 -41.22
C THR A 665 38.83 10.10 -41.66
N LYS A 666 38.31 10.05 -42.89
CA LYS A 666 37.37 11.05 -43.39
C LYS A 666 36.12 11.16 -42.52
N TYR A 667 35.43 10.05 -42.25
CA TYR A 667 34.19 10.07 -41.45
C TYR A 667 34.44 10.48 -39.99
N LYS A 668 35.59 10.11 -39.42
CA LYS A 668 36.03 10.60 -38.11
C LYS A 668 36.23 12.11 -38.11
N ASP A 669 37.00 12.64 -39.07
CA ASP A 669 37.32 14.07 -39.15
C ASP A 669 36.07 14.92 -39.46
N ASP A 670 35.25 14.49 -40.41
CA ASP A 670 34.00 15.17 -40.78
C ASP A 670 33.02 15.15 -39.59
N GLY A 671 32.92 14.02 -38.89
CA GLY A 671 32.08 13.88 -37.69
C GLY A 671 32.53 14.74 -36.51
N ILE A 672 33.84 14.81 -36.24
CA ILE A 672 34.40 15.68 -35.18
C ILE A 672 34.24 17.16 -35.55
N LYS A 673 34.46 17.54 -36.81
CA LYS A 673 34.21 18.92 -37.30
C LYS A 673 32.73 19.30 -37.19
N ALA A 674 31.81 18.41 -37.59
CA ALA A 674 30.38 18.62 -37.46
C ALA A 674 29.95 18.77 -35.99
N PHE A 675 30.52 17.96 -35.08
CA PHE A 675 30.28 18.09 -33.64
C PHE A 675 30.78 19.45 -33.11
N GLN A 676 31.99 19.87 -33.47
CA GLN A 676 32.54 21.18 -33.11
C GLN A 676 31.70 22.34 -33.68
N ALA A 677 31.15 22.18 -34.88
CA ALA A 677 30.20 23.10 -35.50
C ALA A 677 28.77 23.00 -34.94
N ARG A 678 28.54 22.20 -33.89
CA ARG A 678 27.22 21.92 -33.26
C ARG A 678 26.16 21.33 -34.19
N LYS A 679 26.60 20.73 -35.30
CA LYS A 679 25.74 20.04 -36.26
C LYS A 679 25.55 18.57 -35.86
N TYR A 680 24.81 18.35 -34.77
CA TYR A 680 24.77 17.04 -34.12
C TYR A 680 24.20 15.91 -35.01
N GLY A 681 23.28 16.19 -35.94
CA GLY A 681 22.81 15.20 -36.92
C GLY A 681 23.89 14.75 -37.92
N GLU A 682 24.57 15.70 -38.58
CA GLU A 682 25.70 15.42 -39.49
C GLU A 682 26.87 14.73 -38.75
N ALA A 683 27.10 15.11 -37.49
CA ALA A 683 28.09 14.49 -36.61
C ALA A 683 27.73 13.05 -36.29
N HIS A 684 26.48 12.77 -35.92
CA HIS A 684 26.02 11.42 -35.58
C HIS A 684 26.12 10.48 -36.78
N GLU A 685 25.64 10.91 -37.94
CA GLU A 685 25.72 10.12 -39.19
C GLU A 685 27.19 9.78 -39.53
N SER A 686 28.08 10.76 -39.47
CA SER A 686 29.49 10.58 -39.82
C SER A 686 30.24 9.74 -38.78
N LEU A 687 30.03 9.98 -37.49
CA LEU A 687 30.68 9.22 -36.41
C LEU A 687 30.15 7.78 -36.34
N SER A 688 28.87 7.55 -36.63
CA SER A 688 28.30 6.20 -36.75
C SER A 688 28.92 5.44 -37.93
N LYS A 689 29.11 6.09 -39.09
CA LYS A 689 29.85 5.51 -40.23
C LYS A 689 31.31 5.20 -39.87
N ALA A 690 31.99 6.06 -39.13
CA ALA A 690 33.35 5.80 -38.65
C ALA A 690 33.38 4.59 -37.68
N ALA A 691 32.48 4.53 -36.70
CA ALA A 691 32.38 3.45 -35.72
C ALA A 691 31.96 2.08 -36.31
N ALA A 692 31.35 2.09 -37.49
CA ALA A 692 31.05 0.88 -38.27
C ALA A 692 32.27 0.35 -39.04
N LEU A 693 33.23 1.20 -39.41
CA LEU A 693 34.44 0.81 -40.15
C LEU A 693 35.59 0.35 -39.25
N ARG A 694 35.76 0.99 -38.09
CA ARG A 694 36.83 0.65 -37.13
C ARG A 694 36.48 1.14 -35.74
N ASP A 695 36.83 0.34 -34.73
CA ASP A 695 36.88 0.83 -33.35
C ASP A 695 37.91 1.97 -33.25
N ASP A 696 37.51 3.06 -32.59
CA ASP A 696 38.39 4.19 -32.28
C ASP A 696 37.84 4.95 -31.06
N LYS A 697 38.71 5.18 -30.07
CA LYS A 697 38.31 5.75 -28.79
C LYS A 697 37.80 7.19 -28.86
N GLU A 698 38.28 7.98 -29.83
CA GLU A 698 37.74 9.33 -30.04
C GLU A 698 36.41 9.28 -30.77
N VAL A 699 36.25 8.38 -31.75
CA VAL A 699 34.95 8.20 -32.42
C VAL A 699 33.87 7.82 -31.42
N TYR A 700 34.13 6.85 -30.53
CA TYR A 700 33.19 6.50 -29.46
C TYR A 700 32.90 7.66 -28.50
N LEU A 701 33.93 8.44 -28.12
CA LEU A 701 33.76 9.56 -27.20
C LEU A 701 32.95 10.71 -27.83
N PHE A 702 33.24 11.08 -29.07
CA PHE A 702 32.50 12.12 -29.79
C PHE A 702 31.09 11.66 -30.19
N LEU A 703 30.90 10.38 -30.53
CA LEU A 703 29.57 9.83 -30.81
C LEU A 703 28.71 9.86 -29.54
N ALA A 704 29.26 9.47 -28.39
CA ALA A 704 28.60 9.59 -27.10
C ALA A 704 28.25 11.05 -26.75
N TYR A 705 29.17 12.01 -26.93
CA TYR A 705 28.82 13.43 -26.73
C TYR A 705 27.75 13.94 -27.72
N THR A 706 27.73 13.41 -28.94
CA THR A 706 26.71 13.75 -29.95
C THR A 706 25.35 13.22 -29.55
N GLN A 707 25.25 11.93 -29.19
CA GLN A 707 24.01 11.29 -28.72
C GLN A 707 23.48 11.93 -27.43
N MET A 708 24.37 12.29 -26.50
CA MET A 708 24.01 13.06 -25.29
C MET A 708 23.47 14.47 -25.64
N SER A 709 23.92 15.07 -26.74
CA SER A 709 23.42 16.36 -27.23
C SER A 709 22.10 16.24 -28.01
N LEU A 710 21.80 15.04 -28.55
CA LEU A 710 20.56 14.70 -29.24
C LEU A 710 19.47 14.14 -28.31
N GLY A 711 19.83 13.70 -27.09
CA GLY A 711 18.92 13.05 -26.14
C GLY A 711 18.70 11.55 -26.40
N GLU A 712 19.59 10.90 -27.14
CA GLU A 712 19.48 9.48 -27.52
C GLU A 712 20.04 8.54 -26.43
N ASP A 713 19.41 8.50 -25.25
CA ASP A 713 19.95 7.81 -24.06
C ASP A 713 20.23 6.31 -24.25
N GLU A 714 19.40 5.58 -25.01
CA GLU A 714 19.62 4.16 -25.29
C GLU A 714 20.83 3.95 -26.23
N ALA A 715 20.93 4.73 -27.31
CA ALA A 715 22.04 4.68 -28.25
C ALA A 715 23.36 5.12 -27.59
N LEU A 716 23.30 6.14 -26.72
CA LEU A 716 24.40 6.60 -25.88
C LEU A 716 24.92 5.47 -24.98
N THR A 717 24.02 4.78 -24.29
CA THR A 717 24.36 3.66 -23.40
C THR A 717 25.07 2.55 -24.17
N ALA A 718 24.49 2.10 -25.29
CA ALA A 718 25.09 1.06 -26.13
C ALA A 718 26.46 1.47 -26.72
N THR A 719 26.61 2.74 -27.11
CA THR A 719 27.85 3.30 -27.64
C THR A 719 28.94 3.35 -26.58
N LEU A 720 28.61 3.76 -25.36
CA LEU A 720 29.54 3.80 -24.22
C LEU A 720 29.96 2.39 -23.78
N GLU A 721 29.04 1.43 -23.75
CA GLU A 721 29.37 0.03 -23.41
C GLU A 721 30.27 -0.62 -24.47
N LYS A 722 29.98 -0.42 -25.77
CA LYS A 722 30.83 -0.89 -26.86
C LYS A 722 32.21 -0.23 -26.80
N GLY A 723 32.26 1.09 -26.61
CA GLY A 723 33.50 1.85 -26.49
C GLY A 723 34.35 1.43 -25.29
N ILE A 724 33.75 1.21 -24.12
CA ILE A 724 34.43 0.72 -22.91
C ILE A 724 34.93 -0.72 -23.09
N LYS A 725 34.17 -1.58 -23.78
CA LYS A 725 34.59 -2.94 -24.10
C LYS A 725 35.81 -2.97 -25.04
N ALA A 726 35.85 -2.06 -26.02
CA ALA A 726 36.99 -1.91 -26.94
C ALA A 726 38.19 -1.21 -26.29
N TYR A 727 37.96 -0.25 -25.38
CA TYR A 727 39.00 0.56 -24.72
C TYR A 727 38.85 0.62 -23.19
N PRO A 728 39.11 -0.47 -22.45
CA PRO A 728 38.89 -0.54 -21.00
C PRO A 728 39.73 0.43 -20.15
N TYR A 729 40.77 1.05 -20.74
CA TYR A 729 41.64 2.01 -20.07
C TYR A 729 41.33 3.48 -20.43
N GLU A 730 40.37 3.76 -21.34
CA GLU A 730 40.02 5.14 -21.70
C GLU A 730 39.08 5.76 -20.66
N ALA A 731 39.65 6.39 -19.64
CA ALA A 731 38.93 6.96 -18.50
C ALA A 731 37.80 7.92 -18.91
N LYS A 732 37.93 8.64 -20.03
CA LYS A 732 36.89 9.58 -20.49
C LYS A 732 35.56 8.90 -20.79
N LEU A 733 35.55 7.70 -21.37
CA LEU A 733 34.31 6.96 -21.65
C LEU A 733 33.59 6.58 -20.36
N TYR A 734 34.33 6.10 -19.35
CA TYR A 734 33.79 5.85 -18.01
C TYR A 734 33.25 7.13 -17.36
N GLN A 735 33.97 8.25 -17.45
CA GLN A 735 33.49 9.52 -16.89
C GLN A 735 32.20 10.02 -17.55
N VAL A 736 32.00 9.79 -18.85
CA VAL A 736 30.74 10.13 -19.53
C VAL A 736 29.61 9.20 -19.08
N TYR A 737 29.82 7.88 -19.08
CA TYR A 737 28.78 6.93 -18.68
C TYR A 737 28.38 7.07 -17.21
N VAL A 738 29.34 7.29 -16.31
CA VAL A 738 29.07 7.55 -14.88
C VAL A 738 28.26 8.85 -14.69
N ARG A 739 28.52 9.90 -15.48
CA ARG A 739 27.72 11.15 -15.45
C ARG A 739 26.30 10.94 -15.99
N GLN A 740 26.13 10.17 -17.06
CA GLN A 740 24.82 9.79 -17.60
C GLN A 740 24.00 9.02 -16.56
N LEU A 741 24.58 7.97 -15.95
CA LEU A 741 23.93 7.18 -14.90
C LEU A 741 23.57 8.04 -13.68
N ALA A 742 24.45 8.96 -13.27
CA ALA A 742 24.17 9.90 -12.18
C ALA A 742 23.03 10.88 -12.51
N ALA A 743 22.99 11.42 -13.74
CA ALA A 743 21.89 12.28 -14.21
C ALA A 743 20.55 11.52 -14.26
N ALA A 744 20.57 10.23 -14.60
CA ALA A 744 19.42 9.33 -14.54
C ALA A 744 19.06 8.83 -13.11
N GLY A 745 19.70 9.35 -12.06
CA GLY A 745 19.45 8.96 -10.66
C GLY A 745 20.00 7.58 -10.25
N LYS A 746 20.73 6.90 -11.14
CA LYS A 746 21.27 5.55 -10.94
C LYS A 746 22.61 5.55 -10.19
N THR A 747 22.68 6.26 -9.06
CA THR A 747 23.93 6.49 -8.30
C THR A 747 24.66 5.20 -7.90
N LYS A 748 23.93 4.11 -7.62
CA LYS A 748 24.53 2.80 -7.30
C LYS A 748 25.25 2.16 -8.49
N GLU A 749 24.65 2.20 -9.68
CA GLU A 749 25.25 1.71 -10.93
C GLU A 749 26.46 2.58 -11.30
N ALA A 750 26.32 3.91 -11.18
CA ALA A 750 27.39 4.88 -11.41
C ALA A 750 28.62 4.61 -10.53
N LEU A 751 28.43 4.39 -9.22
CA LEU A 751 29.51 4.06 -8.29
C LEU A 751 30.16 2.69 -8.60
N ALA A 752 29.38 1.67 -8.97
CA ALA A 752 29.92 0.35 -9.32
C ALA A 752 30.78 0.39 -10.60
N LEU A 753 30.33 1.13 -11.61
CA LEU A 753 31.08 1.36 -12.84
C LEU A 753 32.37 2.14 -12.58
N LEU A 754 32.31 3.12 -11.68
CA LEU A 754 33.44 3.96 -11.30
C LEU A 754 34.49 3.21 -10.47
N ASP A 755 34.07 2.32 -9.57
CA ASP A 755 34.95 1.40 -8.84
C ASP A 755 35.64 0.41 -9.79
N LYS A 756 34.98 -0.01 -10.88
CA LYS A 756 35.62 -0.79 -11.96
C LYS A 756 36.64 0.05 -12.73
N ALA A 757 36.32 1.30 -13.06
CA ALA A 757 37.22 2.21 -13.77
C ALA A 757 38.50 2.52 -12.97
N LEU A 758 38.36 2.78 -11.66
CA LEU A 758 39.49 3.06 -10.75
C LEU A 758 40.34 1.82 -10.44
N LYS A 759 39.84 0.60 -10.63
CA LYS A 759 40.70 -0.60 -10.60
C LYS A 759 41.62 -0.71 -11.83
N LEU A 760 41.17 -0.19 -12.98
CA LEU A 760 41.93 -0.21 -14.23
C LEU A 760 42.87 0.98 -14.35
N ASN A 761 42.45 2.15 -13.85
CA ASN A 761 43.23 3.38 -13.79
C ASN A 761 43.27 3.94 -12.34
N PRO A 762 44.12 3.39 -11.45
CA PRO A 762 44.15 3.77 -10.03
C PRO A 762 44.53 5.22 -9.74
N ASP A 763 45.17 5.90 -10.69
CA ASP A 763 45.69 7.27 -10.53
C ASP A 763 44.94 8.36 -11.28
N ASP A 764 43.87 8.01 -12.01
CA ASP A 764 43.04 8.99 -12.71
C ASP A 764 42.29 9.90 -11.72
N GLN A 765 42.74 11.14 -11.64
CA GLN A 765 42.17 12.14 -10.73
C GLN A 765 40.71 12.49 -11.10
N GLY A 766 40.34 12.44 -12.39
CA GLY A 766 38.97 12.72 -12.83
C GLY A 766 37.97 11.67 -12.34
N LEU A 767 38.35 10.39 -12.38
CA LEU A 767 37.56 9.30 -11.81
C LEU A 767 37.53 9.37 -10.27
N LYS A 768 38.63 9.76 -9.61
CA LYS A 768 38.66 9.99 -8.14
C LYS A 768 37.71 11.11 -7.71
N SER A 769 37.81 12.29 -8.33
CA SER A 769 36.92 13.43 -8.03
C SER A 769 35.45 13.12 -8.34
N LEU A 770 35.17 12.38 -9.43
CA LEU A 770 33.81 11.94 -9.74
C LEU A 770 33.27 11.00 -8.64
N ARG A 771 34.11 10.16 -8.02
CA ARG A 771 33.73 9.25 -6.94
C ARG A 771 33.42 9.99 -5.64
N GLU A 772 34.20 11.02 -5.35
CA GLU A 772 33.95 11.91 -4.21
C GLU A 772 32.66 12.73 -4.42
N SER A 773 32.37 13.18 -5.64
CA SER A 773 31.12 13.91 -5.94
C SER A 773 29.85 13.05 -5.84
N LEU A 774 29.98 11.72 -5.95
CA LEU A 774 28.87 10.76 -5.88
C LEU A 774 28.74 10.06 -4.51
N ARG A 775 29.62 10.37 -3.55
CA ARG A 775 29.53 9.90 -2.17
C ARG A 775 28.97 11.00 -1.28
N GLU A 776 27.94 10.67 -0.50
CA GLU A 776 27.30 11.60 0.42
C GLU A 776 28.33 12.19 1.41
N ARG A 777 28.34 13.53 1.53
CA ARG A 777 29.05 14.19 2.63
C ARG A 777 28.21 14.09 3.91
N PRO A 778 28.74 13.58 5.02
CA PRO A 778 28.09 13.75 6.32
C PRO A 778 27.97 15.24 6.65
N VAL A 779 26.82 15.64 7.19
CA VAL A 779 26.59 17.02 7.67
C VAL A 779 27.38 17.21 8.99
N PRO A 780 28.34 18.16 9.08
CA PRO A 780 28.93 18.54 10.35
C PRO A 780 27.95 19.41 11.15
N PRO A 781 27.93 19.33 12.50
CA PRO A 781 27.10 20.20 13.32
C PRO A 781 27.58 21.67 13.25
N PRO A 782 26.70 22.66 13.46
CA PRO A 782 27.02 24.06 13.27
C PRO A 782 27.91 24.61 14.37
N VAL A 783 28.98 25.32 14.00
CA VAL A 783 29.83 26.12 14.90
C VAL A 783 29.77 27.60 14.50
N LYS A 784 29.89 28.46 15.50
CA LYS A 784 29.50 29.89 15.49
C LYS A 784 30.38 30.79 14.63
N GLN A 785 29.82 31.97 14.32
CA GLN A 785 30.49 33.11 13.68
C GLN A 785 31.72 33.59 14.49
N GLU A 786 32.80 34.02 13.82
CA GLU A 786 33.40 35.34 14.06
C GLU A 786 34.42 35.76 12.98
N ALA A 787 34.89 37.01 13.07
CA ALA A 787 35.26 37.90 11.97
C ALA A 787 36.71 37.83 11.41
N ALA A 788 36.81 38.32 10.16
CA ALA A 788 37.89 39.17 9.60
C ALA A 788 39.29 38.60 9.27
N LYS A 789 39.71 38.72 7.99
CA LYS A 789 40.69 39.72 7.49
C LYS A 789 41.16 39.44 6.04
N THR A 790 41.01 40.43 5.16
CA THR A 790 41.94 40.72 4.04
C THR A 790 43.22 41.42 4.60
N PRO A 791 44.33 41.63 3.85
CA PRO A 791 44.53 41.62 2.38
C PRO A 791 45.69 40.64 1.95
N GLU A 792 46.51 40.75 0.89
CA GLU A 792 46.80 41.77 -0.15
C GLU A 792 47.53 41.16 -1.40
N LYS A 793 47.74 41.99 -2.46
CA LYS A 793 48.80 42.01 -3.53
C LYS A 793 49.60 40.73 -3.89
N ALA A 794 49.83 40.41 -5.16
CA ALA A 794 50.55 41.28 -6.12
C ALA A 794 50.36 40.93 -7.62
N GLU A 795 50.39 41.96 -8.48
CA GLU A 795 50.60 41.90 -9.94
C GLU A 795 52.07 42.32 -10.28
N PRO A 796 52.43 42.69 -11.55
CA PRO A 796 52.84 41.86 -12.69
C PRO A 796 54.33 42.17 -13.07
N PRO A 797 54.90 41.86 -14.28
CA PRO A 797 54.67 42.63 -15.54
C PRO A 797 54.69 41.78 -16.86
N VAL A 798 53.93 42.07 -17.92
CA VAL A 798 54.12 43.05 -19.04
C VAL A 798 55.36 42.84 -19.93
N LYS A 799 55.15 42.56 -21.23
CA LYS A 799 55.49 43.40 -22.43
C LYS A 799 54.95 42.75 -23.73
N GLU A 800 54.10 43.36 -24.57
CA GLU A 800 54.20 44.63 -25.35
C GLU A 800 55.10 44.44 -26.58
N LYS A 801 54.57 44.44 -27.82
CA LYS A 801 54.50 45.58 -28.80
C LYS A 801 53.99 44.99 -30.15
N GLU A 802 53.47 45.69 -31.16
CA GLU A 802 53.10 47.10 -31.38
C GLU A 802 52.13 47.20 -32.59
N GLU A 803 51.22 48.19 -32.57
CA GLU A 803 50.81 49.09 -33.69
C GLU A 803 50.37 48.55 -35.09
N ALA A 804 49.48 49.23 -35.83
CA ALA A 804 48.83 50.54 -35.64
C ALA A 804 47.59 50.74 -36.55
N LYS A 805 46.67 51.61 -36.11
CA LYS A 805 45.88 52.62 -36.90
C LYS A 805 44.99 52.11 -38.06
N LYS A 806 43.85 52.73 -38.38
CA LYS A 806 42.90 53.62 -37.70
C LYS A 806 41.80 53.81 -38.76
N ASP A 807 40.54 53.55 -38.44
CA ASP A 807 39.43 54.27 -39.03
C ASP A 807 38.17 54.11 -38.18
N VAL A 808 37.48 55.22 -37.96
CA VAL A 808 36.17 55.33 -37.30
C VAL A 808 35.39 56.23 -38.23
N PRO A 809 34.30 55.75 -38.88
CA PRO A 809 33.00 56.08 -38.29
C PRO A 809 31.84 55.11 -38.62
N LYS A 810 31.15 54.63 -37.58
CA LYS A 810 29.72 54.88 -37.29
C LYS A 810 29.17 53.81 -36.35
N GLU A 811 28.42 54.27 -35.36
CA GLU A 811 27.59 53.42 -34.50
C GLU A 811 26.54 52.69 -35.36
N THR A 812 26.71 51.38 -35.53
CA THR A 812 25.57 50.48 -35.57
C THR A 812 25.34 50.01 -34.14
N ALA A 813 24.12 50.23 -33.64
CA ALA A 813 23.75 49.80 -32.29
C ALA A 813 24.09 48.32 -32.08
N PRO A 814 24.58 47.92 -30.90
CA PRO A 814 24.97 46.52 -30.66
C PRO A 814 23.77 45.62 -30.94
N ASP A 815 24.01 44.57 -31.74
CA ASP A 815 22.97 43.68 -32.24
C ASP A 815 22.15 43.14 -31.06
N LYS A 816 20.87 43.52 -31.01
CA LYS A 816 19.96 43.14 -29.93
C LYS A 816 19.79 41.63 -29.85
N GLU A 817 19.88 40.92 -30.96
CA GLU A 817 19.79 39.46 -31.00
C GLU A 817 21.03 38.82 -30.33
N ALA A 818 22.22 39.38 -30.58
CA ALA A 818 23.47 38.95 -29.94
C ALA A 818 23.53 39.29 -28.44
N LEU A 819 23.11 40.49 -28.04
CA LEU A 819 23.01 40.90 -26.63
C LEU A 819 21.99 40.04 -25.86
N PHE A 820 20.83 39.74 -26.47
CA PHE A 820 19.84 38.83 -25.92
C PHE A 820 20.42 37.42 -25.74
N GLY A 821 21.08 36.88 -26.78
CA GLY A 821 21.65 35.54 -26.76
C GLY A 821 22.72 35.37 -25.67
N GLU A 822 23.61 36.35 -25.51
CA GLU A 822 24.65 36.32 -24.48
C GLU A 822 24.06 36.52 -23.07
N ALA A 823 23.09 37.42 -22.88
CA ALA A 823 22.42 37.59 -21.59
C ALA A 823 21.63 36.33 -21.17
N LYS A 824 20.87 35.71 -22.10
CA LYS A 824 20.16 34.43 -21.86
C LYS A 824 21.14 33.33 -21.47
N LYS A 825 22.26 33.21 -22.20
CA LYS A 825 23.31 32.23 -21.93
C LYS A 825 23.95 32.45 -20.55
N GLN A 826 24.37 33.67 -20.23
CA GLN A 826 24.97 34.00 -18.92
C GLN A 826 24.01 33.72 -17.76
N GLY A 827 22.72 34.02 -17.94
CA GLY A 827 21.67 33.73 -16.96
C GLY A 827 21.48 32.23 -16.70
N ILE A 828 21.39 31.42 -17.76
CA ILE A 828 21.27 29.96 -17.65
C ILE A 828 22.53 29.35 -17.04
N GLU A 829 23.73 29.81 -17.45
CA GLU A 829 24.99 29.34 -16.86
C GLU A 829 25.11 29.70 -15.37
N ALA A 830 24.70 30.89 -14.96
CA ALA A 830 24.68 31.31 -13.56
C ALA A 830 23.69 30.46 -12.74
N PHE A 831 22.49 30.20 -13.28
CA PHE A 831 21.50 29.31 -12.67
C PHE A 831 22.06 27.90 -12.47
N THR A 832 22.72 27.32 -13.48
CA THR A 832 23.38 26.00 -13.38
C THR A 832 24.49 25.99 -12.33
N LYS A 833 25.21 27.11 -12.14
CA LYS A 833 26.23 27.29 -11.09
C LYS A 833 25.64 27.61 -9.71
N ARG A 834 24.30 27.68 -9.57
CA ARG A 834 23.55 28.10 -8.37
C ARG A 834 23.85 29.55 -7.91
N ASP A 835 24.38 30.37 -8.80
CA ASP A 835 24.51 31.81 -8.57
C ASP A 835 23.18 32.49 -8.98
N PHE A 836 22.18 32.32 -8.12
CA PHE A 836 20.81 32.71 -8.44
C PHE A 836 20.63 34.23 -8.56
N LYS A 837 21.42 35.05 -7.87
CA LYS A 837 21.36 36.51 -8.02
C LYS A 837 21.82 36.94 -9.41
N LYS A 838 22.99 36.45 -9.85
CA LYS A 838 23.50 36.73 -11.19
C LYS A 838 22.61 36.14 -12.28
N ALA A 839 22.01 34.97 -12.03
CA ALA A 839 21.02 34.40 -12.93
C ALA A 839 19.80 35.32 -13.07
N GLU A 840 19.28 35.88 -11.98
CA GLU A 840 18.14 36.80 -12.02
C GLU A 840 18.47 38.07 -12.81
N GLU A 841 19.65 38.66 -12.56
CA GLU A 841 20.15 39.85 -13.28
C GLU A 841 20.26 39.60 -14.79
N SER A 842 20.98 38.56 -15.22
CA SER A 842 21.22 38.27 -16.63
C SER A 842 19.95 37.81 -17.37
N LEU A 843 19.04 37.08 -16.71
CA LEU A 843 17.76 36.68 -17.32
C LEU A 843 16.78 37.86 -17.44
N ASN A 844 16.73 38.75 -16.45
CA ASN A 844 15.99 40.01 -16.58
C ASN A 844 16.57 40.90 -17.68
N GLN A 845 17.90 40.96 -17.82
CA GLN A 845 18.55 41.67 -18.93
C GLN A 845 18.13 41.07 -20.28
N ALA A 846 18.14 39.75 -20.44
CA ALA A 846 17.65 39.11 -21.66
C ALA A 846 16.17 39.45 -21.96
N LEU A 847 15.30 39.33 -20.96
CA LEU A 847 13.87 39.60 -21.08
C LEU A 847 13.53 41.09 -21.27
N SER A 848 14.44 42.01 -20.95
CA SER A 848 14.31 43.43 -21.31
C SER A 848 14.57 43.71 -22.80
N ILE A 849 15.23 42.78 -23.50
CA ILE A 849 15.54 42.89 -24.93
C ILE A 849 14.49 42.16 -25.78
N LYS A 850 14.12 40.93 -25.39
CA LYS A 850 13.19 40.06 -26.13
C LYS A 850 12.49 39.09 -25.18
N ASP A 851 11.17 38.97 -25.31
CA ASP A 851 10.40 37.93 -24.63
C ASP A 851 10.81 36.55 -25.14
N ASP A 852 11.19 35.65 -24.23
CA ASP A 852 11.62 34.30 -24.56
C ASP A 852 11.16 33.30 -23.48
N LYS A 853 10.54 32.22 -23.94
CA LYS A 853 9.89 31.22 -23.08
C LYS A 853 10.86 30.47 -22.16
N ASP A 854 12.10 30.24 -22.59
CA ASP A 854 13.08 29.56 -21.74
C ASP A 854 13.67 30.55 -20.74
N SER A 855 13.96 31.80 -21.14
CA SER A 855 14.40 32.85 -20.23
C SER A 855 13.38 33.09 -19.11
N TYR A 856 12.07 33.10 -19.42
CA TYR A 856 11.02 33.14 -18.42
C TYR A 856 11.00 31.90 -17.51
N LEU A 857 11.15 30.71 -18.09
CA LEU A 857 11.17 29.44 -17.34
C LEU A 857 12.34 29.40 -16.34
N TYR A 858 13.55 29.71 -16.79
CA TYR A 858 14.74 29.78 -15.93
C TYR A 858 14.69 30.93 -14.92
N LEU A 859 14.08 32.07 -15.26
CA LEU A 859 13.93 33.19 -14.31
C LEU A 859 12.98 32.81 -13.17
N ALA A 860 11.85 32.18 -13.49
CA ALA A 860 10.92 31.70 -12.48
C ALA A 860 11.53 30.58 -11.61
N TYR A 861 12.31 29.64 -12.17
CA TYR A 861 13.09 28.71 -11.34
C TYR A 861 14.11 29.43 -10.45
N THR A 862 14.74 30.50 -10.94
CA THR A 862 15.69 31.31 -10.18
C THR A 862 15.01 32.00 -9.00
N GLN A 863 13.90 32.70 -9.24
CA GLN A 863 13.10 33.40 -8.22
C GLN A 863 12.51 32.43 -7.18
N MET A 864 12.10 31.22 -7.59
CA MET A 864 11.70 30.15 -6.68
C MET A 864 12.83 29.69 -5.75
N ASN A 865 14.09 29.64 -6.23
CA ASN A 865 15.26 29.30 -5.40
C ASN A 865 15.73 30.46 -4.51
N LEU A 866 15.43 31.72 -4.89
CA LEU A 866 15.66 32.91 -4.06
C LEU A 866 14.56 33.14 -3.01
N GLY A 867 13.41 32.48 -3.13
CA GLY A 867 12.24 32.69 -2.26
C GLY A 867 11.44 33.96 -2.59
N GLU A 868 11.56 34.47 -3.82
CA GLU A 868 10.95 35.75 -4.25
C GLU A 868 9.55 35.53 -4.83
N ASP A 869 8.63 35.11 -3.95
CA ASP A 869 7.26 34.70 -4.27
C ASP A 869 6.49 35.71 -5.15
N GLU A 870 6.51 37.01 -4.80
CA GLU A 870 5.78 38.05 -5.54
C GLU A 870 6.31 38.22 -6.98
N LYS A 871 7.65 38.24 -7.13
CA LYS A 871 8.28 38.31 -8.44
C LYS A 871 7.97 37.07 -9.27
N LEU A 872 8.05 35.88 -8.66
CA LEU A 872 7.77 34.60 -9.31
C LEU A 872 6.36 34.57 -9.90
N VAL A 873 5.34 34.96 -9.12
CA VAL A 873 3.96 35.03 -9.60
C VAL A 873 3.80 36.06 -10.73
N ALA A 874 4.44 37.22 -10.64
CA ALA A 874 4.42 38.23 -11.70
C ALA A 874 5.09 37.72 -13.00
N THR A 875 6.26 37.10 -12.90
CA THR A 875 7.01 36.46 -14.00
C THR A 875 6.16 35.38 -14.66
N LEU A 876 5.55 34.48 -13.89
CA LEU A 876 4.69 33.42 -14.41
C LEU A 876 3.43 33.94 -15.09
N LYS A 877 2.70 34.89 -14.49
CA LYS A 877 1.50 35.50 -15.10
C LYS A 877 1.85 36.23 -16.40
N LYS A 878 2.99 36.93 -16.47
CA LYS A 878 3.48 37.57 -17.69
C LYS A 878 3.87 36.53 -18.76
N ALA A 879 4.67 35.53 -18.39
CA ALA A 879 5.13 34.48 -19.29
C ALA A 879 3.98 33.69 -19.92
N ILE A 880 2.99 33.29 -19.12
CA ILE A 880 1.77 32.59 -19.56
C ILE A 880 0.97 33.47 -20.54
N LYS A 881 0.82 34.77 -20.24
CA LYS A 881 0.13 35.71 -21.13
C LYS A 881 0.84 35.88 -22.48
N THR A 882 2.17 35.89 -22.49
CA THR A 882 2.97 36.02 -23.73
C THR A 882 3.07 34.69 -24.50
N PHE A 883 3.11 33.55 -23.82
CA PHE A 883 3.28 32.22 -24.40
C PHE A 883 2.17 31.24 -23.99
N PRO A 884 0.89 31.51 -24.34
CA PRO A 884 -0.26 30.75 -23.84
C PRO A 884 -0.33 29.29 -24.35
N LYS A 885 0.57 28.86 -25.25
CA LYS A 885 0.67 27.45 -25.69
C LYS A 885 1.81 26.67 -25.02
N GLU A 886 2.62 27.30 -24.17
CA GLU A 886 3.76 26.66 -23.50
C GLU A 886 3.33 26.07 -22.15
N VAL A 887 2.85 24.82 -22.20
CA VAL A 887 2.28 24.07 -21.06
C VAL A 887 3.20 24.04 -19.83
N ARG A 888 4.53 24.03 -20.03
CA ARG A 888 5.53 23.99 -18.95
C ARG A 888 5.43 25.19 -17.99
N LEU A 889 5.00 26.37 -18.48
CA LEU A 889 4.79 27.55 -17.65
C LEU A 889 3.57 27.38 -16.71
N TYR A 890 2.49 26.80 -17.23
CA TYR A 890 1.30 26.48 -16.42
C TYR A 890 1.63 25.43 -15.36
N GLN A 891 2.27 24.32 -15.75
CA GLN A 891 2.68 23.25 -14.82
C GLN A 891 3.55 23.78 -13.67
N MET A 892 4.49 24.68 -13.96
CA MET A 892 5.33 25.31 -12.93
C MET A 892 4.50 26.22 -11.99
N TYR A 893 3.53 26.98 -12.52
CA TYR A 893 2.70 27.84 -11.70
C TYR A 893 1.71 27.04 -10.82
N ILE A 894 1.10 25.99 -11.36
CA ILE A 894 0.22 25.06 -10.63
C ILE A 894 1.00 24.40 -9.49
N ARG A 895 2.23 23.94 -9.75
CA ARG A 895 3.11 23.35 -8.72
C ARG A 895 3.45 24.35 -7.61
N TYR A 896 3.76 25.59 -7.97
CA TYR A 896 4.02 26.65 -6.99
C TYR A 896 2.80 26.92 -6.09
N LEU A 897 1.63 27.14 -6.69
CA LEU A 897 0.37 27.39 -5.96
C LEU A 897 -0.02 26.21 -5.05
N THR A 898 0.15 24.98 -5.55
CA THR A 898 -0.10 23.76 -4.77
C THR A 898 0.83 23.68 -3.55
N ASN A 899 2.12 23.96 -3.71
CA ASN A 899 3.08 23.99 -2.60
C ASN A 899 2.80 25.10 -1.57
N LYS A 900 2.13 26.18 -1.97
CA LYS A 900 1.67 27.27 -1.08
C LYS A 900 0.31 26.99 -0.41
N GLY A 901 -0.38 25.92 -0.80
CA GLY A 901 -1.75 25.63 -0.35
C GLY A 901 -2.84 26.45 -1.06
N GLU A 902 -2.50 27.22 -2.11
CA GLU A 902 -3.41 28.07 -2.88
C GLU A 902 -4.24 27.26 -3.90
N LYS A 903 -4.88 26.20 -3.41
CA LYS A 903 -5.60 25.17 -4.16
C LYS A 903 -6.62 25.74 -5.16
N ALA A 904 -7.35 26.79 -4.76
CA ALA A 904 -8.39 27.41 -5.60
C ALA A 904 -7.82 28.19 -6.79
N GLU A 905 -6.62 28.77 -6.69
CA GLU A 905 -5.94 29.42 -7.83
C GLU A 905 -5.21 28.38 -8.68
N ALA A 906 -4.64 27.33 -8.06
CA ALA A 906 -4.03 26.20 -8.77
C ALA A 906 -5.02 25.50 -9.73
N ILE A 907 -6.25 25.24 -9.27
CA ILE A 907 -7.31 24.63 -10.10
C ILE A 907 -7.66 25.52 -11.31
N LYS A 908 -7.80 26.84 -11.14
CA LYS A 908 -8.09 27.76 -12.25
C LYS A 908 -7.00 27.75 -13.33
N VAL A 909 -5.73 27.82 -12.92
CA VAL A 909 -4.58 27.78 -13.86
C VAL A 909 -4.53 26.42 -14.58
N LEU A 910 -4.90 25.34 -13.89
CA LEU A 910 -4.96 24.00 -14.45
C LEU A 910 -6.12 23.79 -15.43
N GLU A 911 -7.30 24.35 -15.17
CA GLU A 911 -8.41 24.35 -16.13
C GLU A 911 -8.06 25.09 -17.42
N ASP A 912 -7.35 26.22 -17.33
CA ASP A 912 -6.84 26.92 -18.50
C ASP A 912 -5.79 26.08 -19.25
N ALA A 913 -4.84 25.46 -18.54
CA ALA A 913 -3.85 24.56 -19.14
C ALA A 913 -4.48 23.37 -19.89
N ILE A 914 -5.55 22.78 -19.33
CA ILE A 914 -6.27 21.65 -19.96
C ILE A 914 -7.02 22.10 -21.22
N LYS A 915 -7.51 23.34 -21.32
CA LYS A 915 -8.09 23.87 -22.58
C LYS A 915 -7.06 23.93 -23.72
N ILE A 916 -5.77 24.07 -23.38
CA ILE A 916 -4.66 24.20 -24.33
C ILE A 916 -4.09 22.83 -24.71
N ALA A 917 -3.96 21.92 -23.75
CA ALA A 917 -3.44 20.57 -23.93
C ALA A 917 -4.39 19.54 -23.29
N PRO A 918 -5.56 19.28 -23.89
CA PRO A 918 -6.60 18.46 -23.26
C PRO A 918 -6.18 17.00 -23.07
N GLU A 919 -5.30 16.47 -23.92
CA GLU A 919 -4.78 15.10 -23.85
C GLU A 919 -3.50 14.95 -23.01
N ASP A 920 -3.01 16.00 -22.35
CA ASP A 920 -1.84 15.90 -21.47
C ASP A 920 -2.20 15.07 -20.21
N PRO A 921 -1.61 13.87 -20.02
CA PRO A 921 -1.97 12.98 -18.92
C PRO A 921 -1.50 13.51 -17.56
N ALA A 922 -0.46 14.34 -17.51
CA ALA A 922 0.03 14.93 -16.27
C ALA A 922 -0.93 16.03 -15.78
N LEU A 923 -1.49 16.84 -16.69
CA LEU A 923 -2.53 17.81 -16.33
C LEU A 923 -3.82 17.12 -15.86
N ARG A 924 -4.28 16.08 -16.58
CA ARG A 924 -5.47 15.30 -16.15
C ARG A 924 -5.28 14.68 -14.76
N MET A 925 -4.13 14.07 -14.50
CA MET A 925 -3.80 13.48 -13.19
C MET A 925 -3.70 14.54 -12.08
N GLN A 926 -3.09 15.70 -12.36
CA GLN A 926 -3.04 16.81 -11.40
C GLN A 926 -4.44 17.37 -11.08
N LYS A 927 -5.36 17.36 -12.05
CA LYS A 927 -6.73 17.83 -11.84
C LYS A 927 -7.47 16.89 -10.89
N GLU A 928 -7.41 15.59 -11.17
CA GLU A 928 -8.00 14.56 -10.32
C GLU A 928 -7.41 14.57 -8.89
N PHE A 929 -6.09 14.82 -8.75
CA PHE A 929 -5.44 14.99 -7.45
C PHE A 929 -5.94 16.22 -6.69
N LEU A 930 -5.99 17.40 -7.33
CA LEU A 930 -6.44 18.63 -6.69
C LEU A 930 -7.95 18.61 -6.38
N GLU A 931 -8.79 17.99 -7.22
CA GLU A 931 -10.24 17.93 -6.97
C GLU A 931 -10.62 16.99 -5.80
N ARG A 932 -9.87 15.89 -5.60
CA ARG A 932 -10.20 14.88 -4.56
C ARG A 932 -9.96 15.33 -3.12
N GLY A 933 -8.91 16.12 -2.88
CA GLY A 933 -8.80 16.95 -1.67
C GLY A 933 -8.75 16.26 -0.31
N ASP A 934 -7.82 15.31 -0.14
CA ASP A 934 -7.26 14.94 1.16
C ASP A 934 -6.09 15.87 1.54
#